data_AF-A0A4R1ZRN7-F1
#
_entry.id   AF-A0A4R1ZRN7-F1
#
_cell.length_a   1.000
_cell.length_b   1.000
_cell.length_c   1.000
_cell.angle_alpha   90.00
_cell.angle_beta   90.00
_cell.angle_gamma   90.00
#
_symmetry.space_group_name_H-M   'P 1'
#
loop_
_entity.id
_entity.type
_entity.pdbx_description
1 polymer ?
#
loop_
_entity_poly.entity_id
_entity_poly.type
_entity_poly.pdbx_seq_one_letter_code
_entity_poly.pdbx_strand_id
1 'polypeptide(L)'
;MIFPLTGFAPTEVEEWLKVLETAKSYGINHYRFHTACPPDAAFEAADMLGIYMEPELPFWGTVTDETYDNHNAEEQLYLIEEGYRMLKAFGNHPSFVMMSLGNELWGSKERIDEILKNYKAFDSRPLYTQGSNNFQFVPVILEHEDFYCGVRFSRDRLIRGSYAMCDAPQGHVQLGPQGTLTDYDEAIWPQEDKGTMEKASGHDGTIQIQYGTEAKTVKADAVEGEWVPHIPVVSHEIGQYQTYPDFNEIAKYTGPLKARNFEVFKQRLEEKGLDHLAEKYHAASGRLAVDSYKEELEAAFRTRQLAGFQLLDLQDFSGQGTALVGVLDAFMESKGLVSPEEWRTFCSDAVLLARFAKYNYKAKESFEASIQLRYLRPEPLAGFKLEWKLAAREVQLASGEAIATANASGDYVDIGQISFSMPEVQTMTKVSLQLRIAGTDIRKSYDLWIYPDGMEADKSGLNLFNGLTDEAAALLEKGERVVIMPNPKQLENAIDGTYCVDFWCYPMFRSISESMNKPVPVGTMGLLIEKEHPLFKLFPTEMHSTEPWRQIAESSRSIILDGTDRALQPIVQTIDNFERNHKLGMVFECKVGAGSLLVCAVDAGQAGQTLEGRQFLHSLYQYAGSDDFKPQASLELSKLRELLR
;
A
#
# COMPACT_ATOMS: atom_id res chain seq x y z
N MET A 1 2.37 15.42 16.28
CA MET A 1 0.97 15.91 16.25
C MET A 1 0.89 17.24 15.52
N ILE A 2 0.34 17.28 14.30
CA ILE A 2 0.17 18.51 13.51
C ILE A 2 -1.30 18.64 13.13
N PHE A 3 -1.93 19.77 13.49
CA PHE A 3 -3.33 20.05 13.19
C PHE A 3 -3.41 21.33 12.34
N PRO A 4 -3.81 21.26 11.06
CA PRO A 4 -3.74 22.39 10.13
C PRO A 4 -4.47 23.66 10.58
N LEU A 5 -5.63 23.53 11.24
CA LEU A 5 -6.48 24.66 11.62
C LEU A 5 -5.96 25.46 12.82
N THR A 6 -5.25 24.81 13.73
CA THR A 6 -4.84 25.39 15.02
C THR A 6 -3.33 25.52 15.14
N GLY A 7 -2.56 24.65 14.47
CA GLY A 7 -1.10 24.55 14.60
C GLY A 7 -0.64 23.82 15.87
N PHE A 8 -1.56 23.35 16.71
CA PHE A 8 -1.29 22.60 17.94
C PHE A 8 -2.37 21.53 18.16
N ALA A 9 -2.07 20.52 18.97
CA ALA A 9 -3.03 19.44 19.28
C ALA A 9 -4.28 19.99 19.97
N PRO A 10 -5.49 19.47 19.68
CA PRO A 10 -6.71 19.89 20.38
C PRO A 10 -6.53 19.80 21.90
N THR A 11 -7.10 20.74 22.64
CA THR A 11 -6.96 20.79 24.10
C THR A 11 -8.27 20.53 24.83
N GLU A 12 -9.38 20.40 24.11
CA GLU A 12 -10.70 20.12 24.66
C GLU A 12 -11.13 18.68 24.36
N VAL A 13 -11.92 18.09 25.27
CA VAL A 13 -12.38 16.69 25.17
C VAL A 13 -13.26 16.50 23.93
N GLU A 14 -14.14 17.45 23.63
CA GLU A 14 -15.07 17.37 22.50
C GLU A 14 -14.35 17.34 21.14
N GLU A 15 -13.21 18.03 21.03
CA GLU A 15 -12.41 18.01 19.81
C GLU A 15 -11.75 16.63 19.62
N TRP A 16 -11.23 16.03 20.70
CA TRP A 16 -10.67 14.68 20.68
C TRP A 16 -11.72 13.60 20.47
N LEU A 17 -12.92 13.75 21.04
CA LEU A 17 -14.05 12.87 20.76
C LEU A 17 -14.32 12.81 19.25
N LYS A 18 -14.32 13.95 18.55
CA LYS A 18 -14.51 13.97 17.10
C LYS A 18 -13.43 13.20 16.34
N VAL A 19 -12.15 13.36 16.71
CA VAL A 19 -11.02 12.66 16.10
C VAL A 19 -11.16 11.15 16.32
N LEU A 20 -11.35 10.75 17.58
CA LEU A 20 -11.36 9.35 17.99
C LEU A 20 -12.65 8.62 17.56
N GLU A 21 -13.81 9.27 17.54
CA GLU A 21 -15.05 8.72 16.96
C GLU A 21 -14.90 8.48 15.46
N THR A 22 -14.25 9.41 14.75
CA THR A 22 -13.96 9.24 13.33
C THR A 22 -13.08 8.02 13.12
N ALA A 23 -11.97 7.89 13.85
CA ALA A 23 -11.11 6.71 13.74
C ALA A 23 -11.85 5.41 14.10
N LYS A 24 -12.65 5.42 15.17
CA LYS A 24 -13.47 4.27 15.59
C LYS A 24 -14.49 3.86 14.54
N SER A 25 -15.03 4.82 13.76
CA SER A 25 -15.92 4.51 12.64
C SER A 25 -15.24 3.71 11.52
N TYR A 26 -13.92 3.82 11.40
CA TYR A 26 -13.05 3.01 10.52
C TYR A 26 -12.51 1.75 11.22
N GLY A 27 -13.09 1.36 12.37
CA GLY A 27 -12.72 0.13 13.07
C GLY A 27 -11.43 0.20 13.87
N ILE A 28 -10.88 1.40 14.09
CA ILE A 28 -9.71 1.60 14.95
C ILE A 28 -10.11 1.53 16.42
N ASN A 29 -9.32 0.80 17.21
CA ASN A 29 -9.50 0.66 18.67
C ASN A 29 -8.22 0.99 19.45
N HIS A 30 -7.14 1.35 18.76
CA HIS A 30 -5.82 1.65 19.32
C HIS A 30 -5.24 2.92 18.69
N TYR A 31 -4.65 3.79 19.49
CA TYR A 31 -3.94 4.99 19.05
C TYR A 31 -2.55 5.07 19.67
N ARG A 32 -1.54 4.97 18.80
CA ARG A 32 -0.14 5.27 19.14
C ARG A 32 0.16 6.74 18.86
N PHE A 33 0.79 7.43 19.81
CA PHE A 33 1.26 8.80 19.62
C PHE A 33 2.75 8.81 19.32
N HIS A 34 3.08 8.79 18.02
CA HIS A 34 4.47 8.82 17.54
C HIS A 34 5.27 9.94 18.22
N THR A 35 6.28 9.55 19.00
CA THR A 35 7.21 10.41 19.74
C THR A 35 6.51 11.57 20.48
N ALA A 36 5.39 11.29 21.14
CA ALA A 36 4.67 12.30 21.92
C ALA A 36 3.73 11.68 22.96
N CYS A 37 3.43 12.47 24.00
CA CYS A 37 2.30 12.26 24.88
C CYS A 37 1.18 13.26 24.53
N PRO A 38 -0.08 12.81 24.32
CA PRO A 38 -1.19 13.72 24.06
C PRO A 38 -1.64 14.44 25.34
N PRO A 39 -2.45 15.52 25.23
CA PRO A 39 -3.03 16.19 26.40
C PRO A 39 -4.06 15.30 27.11
N ASP A 40 -4.34 15.64 28.38
CA ASP A 40 -5.34 14.98 29.26
C ASP A 40 -6.69 14.75 28.56
N ALA A 41 -7.15 15.76 27.81
CA ALA A 41 -8.40 15.72 27.05
C ALA A 41 -8.47 14.57 26.03
N ALA A 42 -7.33 14.15 25.46
CA ALA A 42 -7.27 13.02 24.55
C ALA A 42 -7.50 11.70 25.27
N PHE A 43 -6.93 11.55 26.47
CA PHE A 43 -7.14 10.38 27.32
C PHE A 43 -8.57 10.32 27.85
N GLU A 44 -9.15 11.45 28.28
CA GLU A 44 -10.55 11.51 28.71
C GLU A 44 -11.50 11.10 27.56
N ALA A 45 -11.29 11.61 26.34
CA ALA A 45 -12.06 11.19 25.17
C ALA A 45 -11.87 9.69 24.86
N ALA A 46 -10.64 9.18 24.96
CA ALA A 46 -10.34 7.77 24.74
C ALA A 46 -10.99 6.87 25.80
N ASP A 47 -11.04 7.30 27.06
CA ASP A 47 -11.73 6.60 28.15
C ASP A 47 -13.23 6.46 27.88
N MET A 48 -13.87 7.55 27.41
CA MET A 48 -15.29 7.57 27.07
C MET A 48 -15.62 6.65 25.90
N LEU A 49 -14.70 6.57 24.92
CA LEU A 49 -14.90 5.80 23.69
C LEU A 49 -14.38 4.36 23.79
N GLY A 50 -13.57 4.03 24.79
CA GLY A 50 -12.90 2.73 24.90
C GLY A 50 -11.85 2.53 23.80
N ILE A 51 -10.98 3.52 23.58
CA ILE A 51 -9.80 3.40 22.72
C ILE A 51 -8.55 3.18 23.59
N TYR A 52 -7.74 2.20 23.22
CA TYR A 52 -6.45 1.93 23.84
C TYR A 52 -5.41 2.95 23.37
N MET A 53 -4.63 3.50 24.30
CA MET A 53 -3.68 4.56 24.02
C MET A 53 -2.26 4.10 24.36
N GLU A 54 -1.34 4.39 23.45
CA GLU A 54 0.10 4.20 23.56
C GLU A 54 0.81 5.55 23.35
N PRO A 55 0.93 6.37 24.40
CA PRO A 55 1.85 7.50 24.38
C PRO A 55 3.30 7.02 24.31
N GLU A 56 4.12 7.81 23.63
CA GLU A 56 5.56 7.59 23.55
C GLU A 56 6.33 8.73 24.22
N LEU A 57 7.51 8.43 24.76
CA LEU A 57 8.45 9.50 25.07
C LEU A 57 8.77 10.31 23.79
N PRO A 58 9.00 11.63 23.88
CA PRO A 58 9.28 12.47 22.74
C PRO A 58 10.71 12.30 22.22
N PHE A 59 11.09 11.07 21.89
CA PHE A 59 12.44 10.72 21.52
C PHE A 59 12.49 9.83 20.28
N TRP A 60 13.33 10.25 19.34
CA TRP A 60 13.81 9.48 18.22
C TRP A 60 15.30 9.70 18.14
N GLY A 61 16.09 8.63 18.30
CA GLY A 61 17.52 8.80 18.42
C GLY A 61 18.28 7.63 19.01
N THR A 62 19.52 7.92 19.37
CA THR A 62 20.42 6.97 20.02
C THR A 62 20.39 7.19 21.52
N VAL A 63 19.90 6.21 22.28
CA VAL A 63 20.01 6.16 23.75
C VAL A 63 21.45 5.80 24.10
N THR A 64 22.08 6.59 24.95
CA THR A 64 23.51 6.46 25.27
C THR A 64 23.72 6.19 26.76
N ASP A 65 24.77 5.43 27.07
CA ASP A 65 25.35 5.33 28.41
C ASP A 65 26.73 6.01 28.46
N GLU A 66 27.43 5.96 29.60
CA GLU A 66 28.72 6.65 29.76
C GLU A 66 29.84 6.12 28.85
N THR A 67 29.61 5.02 28.12
CA THR A 67 30.58 4.46 27.17
C THR A 67 30.54 5.14 25.79
N TYR A 68 29.54 5.98 25.52
CA TYR A 68 29.39 6.70 24.26
C TYR A 68 30.04 8.08 24.34
N ASP A 69 30.87 8.43 23.33
CA ASP A 69 31.58 9.72 23.27
C ASP A 69 30.64 10.95 23.29
N ASN A 70 29.41 10.79 22.79
CA ASN A 70 28.38 11.82 22.73
C ASN A 70 27.35 11.73 23.87
N HIS A 71 27.65 11.01 24.95
CA HIS A 71 26.74 10.86 26.07
C HIS A 71 26.50 12.20 26.78
N ASN A 72 25.22 12.57 26.90
CA ASN A 72 24.77 13.71 27.70
C ASN A 72 23.83 13.22 28.81
N ALA A 73 24.36 13.09 30.02
CA ALA A 73 23.62 12.59 31.18
C ALA A 73 22.39 13.46 31.52
N GLU A 74 22.47 14.79 31.35
CA GLU A 74 21.37 15.70 31.68
C GLU A 74 20.18 15.52 30.71
N GLU A 75 20.46 15.39 29.42
CA GLU A 75 19.43 15.13 28.40
C GLU A 75 18.76 13.77 28.62
N GLN A 76 19.56 12.71 28.87
CA GLN A 76 19.03 11.38 29.14
C GLN A 76 18.19 11.36 30.42
N LEU A 77 18.65 12.01 31.49
CA LEU A 77 17.88 12.13 32.73
C LEU A 77 16.58 12.90 32.52
N TYR A 78 16.60 13.99 31.75
CA TYR A 78 15.38 14.74 31.45
C TYR A 78 14.33 13.87 30.73
N LEU A 79 14.75 13.12 29.70
CA LEU A 79 13.85 12.20 28.98
C LEU A 79 13.29 11.12 29.91
N ILE A 80 14.12 10.54 30.78
CA ILE A 80 13.69 9.52 31.74
C ILE A 80 12.71 10.11 32.77
N GLU A 81 13.00 11.29 33.30
CA GLU A 81 12.09 11.99 34.22
C GLU A 81 10.77 12.38 33.57
N GLU A 82 10.77 12.66 32.26
CA GLU A 82 9.53 12.92 31.51
C GLU A 82 8.59 11.73 31.53
N GLY A 83 9.08 10.50 31.37
CA GLY A 83 8.22 9.31 31.46
C GLY A 83 7.61 9.12 32.86
N TYR A 84 8.35 9.39 33.93
CA TYR A 84 7.76 9.39 35.28
C TYR A 84 6.71 10.49 35.45
N ARG A 85 6.88 11.66 34.82
CA ARG A 85 5.86 12.72 34.81
C ARG A 85 4.60 12.26 34.06
N MET A 86 4.76 11.63 32.90
CA MET A 86 3.65 11.07 32.12
C MET A 86 2.87 10.02 32.92
N LEU A 87 3.56 9.05 33.52
CA LEU A 87 2.93 8.01 34.34
C LEU A 87 2.16 8.60 35.54
N LYS A 88 2.74 9.58 36.24
CA LYS A 88 2.08 10.26 37.36
C LYS A 88 0.85 11.06 36.94
N ALA A 89 0.93 11.75 35.80
CA ALA A 89 -0.13 12.61 35.31
C ALA A 89 -1.29 11.80 34.71
N PHE A 90 -0.97 10.84 33.84
CA PHE A 90 -1.96 10.22 32.96
C PHE A 90 -2.19 8.73 33.22
N GLY A 91 -1.34 8.04 33.98
CA GLY A 91 -1.44 6.58 34.20
C GLY A 91 -2.70 6.12 34.92
N ASN A 92 -3.56 7.04 35.41
CA ASN A 92 -4.87 6.71 35.98
C ASN A 92 -6.00 6.65 34.94
N HIS A 93 -5.77 7.08 33.71
CA HIS A 93 -6.74 6.92 32.63
C HIS A 93 -6.83 5.45 32.24
N PRO A 94 -8.03 4.82 32.21
CA PRO A 94 -8.20 3.45 31.76
C PRO A 94 -7.79 3.22 30.29
N SER A 95 -7.75 4.26 29.46
CA SER A 95 -7.23 4.21 28.10
C SER A 95 -5.70 4.15 28.02
N PHE A 96 -4.96 4.63 29.03
CA PHE A 96 -3.50 4.53 29.09
C PHE A 96 -3.12 3.08 29.44
N VAL A 97 -2.96 2.25 28.41
CA VAL A 97 -2.70 0.82 28.56
C VAL A 97 -1.33 0.39 28.07
N MET A 98 -0.66 1.21 27.26
CA MET A 98 0.66 0.93 26.69
C MET A 98 1.56 2.16 26.80
N MET A 99 2.87 1.98 26.85
CA MET A 99 3.85 3.06 26.78
C MET A 99 5.13 2.59 26.08
N SER A 100 5.66 3.42 25.20
CA SER A 100 6.93 3.18 24.51
C SER A 100 7.98 4.23 24.90
N LEU A 101 9.26 3.87 24.84
CA LEU A 101 10.35 4.81 25.12
C LEU A 101 10.71 5.71 23.93
N GLY A 102 10.04 5.57 22.79
CA GLY A 102 10.27 6.37 21.59
C GLY A 102 10.12 5.58 20.30
N ASN A 103 10.56 6.20 19.20
CA ASN A 103 10.53 5.62 17.86
C ASN A 103 11.94 5.35 17.37
N GLU A 104 12.15 4.22 16.69
CA GLU A 104 13.37 3.84 15.96
C GLU A 104 14.67 4.10 16.75
N LEU A 105 14.68 3.68 18.00
CA LEU A 105 15.81 3.88 18.89
C LEU A 105 16.99 2.97 18.54
N TRP A 106 18.18 3.47 18.86
CA TRP A 106 19.46 2.78 18.75
C TRP A 106 20.29 3.00 20.02
N GLY A 107 21.45 2.34 20.13
CA GLY A 107 22.43 2.59 21.19
C GLY A 107 22.43 1.54 22.30
N SER A 108 22.55 1.97 23.56
CA SER A 108 22.74 1.09 24.72
C SER A 108 21.46 0.31 25.07
N LYS A 109 21.46 -1.00 24.79
CA LYS A 109 20.33 -1.90 25.09
C LYS A 109 20.14 -2.04 26.58
N GLU A 110 21.24 -2.11 27.34
CA GLU A 110 21.26 -2.21 28.79
C GLU A 110 20.60 -1.00 29.43
N ARG A 111 20.88 0.21 28.92
CA ARG A 111 20.26 1.44 29.41
C ARG A 111 18.77 1.49 29.09
N ILE A 112 18.37 1.10 27.89
CA ILE A 112 16.95 1.03 27.49
C ILE A 112 16.19 0.05 28.40
N ASP A 113 16.73 -1.15 28.62
CA ASP A 113 16.13 -2.16 29.48
C ASP A 113 16.04 -1.71 30.95
N GLU A 114 17.06 -1.00 31.45
CA GLU A 114 17.04 -0.40 32.79
C GLU A 114 15.90 0.62 32.95
N ILE A 115 15.64 1.45 31.93
CA ILE A 115 14.53 2.40 31.94
C ILE A 115 13.19 1.66 32.03
N LEU A 116 12.99 0.63 31.19
CA LEU A 116 11.79 -0.20 31.21
C LEU A 116 11.55 -0.82 32.59
N LYS A 117 12.60 -1.44 33.16
CA LYS A 117 12.57 -2.03 34.50
C LYS A 117 12.12 -1.02 35.55
N ASN A 118 12.66 0.19 35.51
CA ASN A 118 12.36 1.21 36.51
C ASN A 118 10.95 1.79 36.34
N TYR A 119 10.47 1.99 35.11
CA TYR A 119 9.08 2.41 34.85
C TYR A 119 8.07 1.35 35.31
N LYS A 120 8.31 0.06 35.00
CA LYS A 120 7.47 -1.05 35.46
C LYS A 120 7.43 -1.19 36.97
N ALA A 121 8.55 -0.94 37.64
CA ALA A 121 8.61 -0.92 39.10
C ALA A 121 7.85 0.28 39.71
N PHE A 122 7.78 1.39 39.00
CA PHE A 122 7.04 2.58 39.41
C PHE A 122 5.53 2.45 39.18
N ASP A 123 5.11 1.95 38.02
CA ASP A 123 3.72 1.70 37.66
C ASP A 123 3.62 0.46 36.75
N SER A 124 3.06 -0.63 37.28
CA SER A 124 2.94 -1.91 36.57
C SER A 124 1.60 -2.09 35.84
N ARG A 125 0.76 -1.04 35.75
CA ARG A 125 -0.53 -1.11 35.06
C ARG A 125 -0.39 -1.08 33.53
N PRO A 126 0.43 -0.21 32.91
CA PRO A 126 0.64 -0.22 31.47
C PRO A 126 1.53 -1.38 31.03
N LEU A 127 1.39 -1.77 29.76
CA LEU A 127 2.37 -2.60 29.06
C LEU A 127 3.47 -1.70 28.50
N TYR A 128 4.73 -2.14 28.60
CA TYR A 128 5.87 -1.36 28.14
C TYR A 128 6.59 -2.05 26.98
N THR A 129 6.97 -1.27 25.97
CA THR A 129 7.89 -1.70 24.91
C THR A 129 9.11 -0.79 24.87
N GLN A 130 10.24 -1.35 24.43
CA GLN A 130 11.48 -0.57 24.29
C GLN A 130 11.32 0.62 23.34
N GLY A 131 10.34 0.56 22.45
CA GLY A 131 10.04 1.58 21.47
C GLY A 131 9.51 0.94 20.18
N SER A 132 9.06 1.79 19.29
CA SER A 132 8.50 1.38 18.01
C SER A 132 9.59 1.25 16.95
N ASN A 133 9.74 0.07 16.34
CA ASN A 133 10.72 -0.17 15.27
C ASN A 133 12.20 0.08 15.68
N ASN A 134 12.50 -0.11 16.97
CA ASN A 134 13.86 0.00 17.49
C ASN A 134 14.80 -1.06 16.90
N PHE A 135 16.07 -0.69 16.73
CA PHE A 135 17.09 -1.56 16.12
C PHE A 135 16.60 -2.19 14.80
N GLN A 136 15.84 -1.46 13.99
CA GLN A 136 15.08 -1.93 12.83
C GLN A 136 15.72 -3.03 11.97
N PHE A 137 17.04 -2.96 11.74
CA PHE A 137 17.79 -3.93 10.91
C PHE A 137 18.39 -5.10 11.68
N VAL A 138 18.51 -4.98 13.00
CA VAL A 138 19.04 -5.98 13.94
C VAL A 138 18.16 -6.03 15.20
N PRO A 139 16.86 -6.33 15.05
CA PRO A 139 15.90 -6.23 16.13
C PRO A 139 16.21 -7.23 17.24
N VAL A 140 15.91 -6.83 18.48
CA VAL A 140 16.15 -7.60 19.70
C VAL A 140 14.95 -7.45 20.62
N ILE A 141 14.65 -8.46 21.45
CA ILE A 141 13.71 -8.32 22.57
C ILE A 141 14.53 -8.11 23.85
N LEU A 142 14.16 -7.09 24.62
CA LEU A 142 14.78 -6.81 25.93
C LEU A 142 14.07 -7.57 27.05
N GLU A 143 14.74 -7.79 28.18
CA GLU A 143 14.24 -8.61 29.29
C GLU A 143 12.94 -8.04 29.88
N HIS A 144 12.83 -6.71 29.98
CA HIS A 144 11.71 -6.03 30.63
C HIS A 144 10.63 -5.55 29.65
N GLU A 145 10.68 -5.96 28.38
CA GLU A 145 9.69 -5.64 27.35
C GLU A 145 8.45 -6.55 27.44
N ASP A 146 7.24 -5.97 27.37
CA ASP A 146 5.97 -6.72 27.43
C ASP A 146 5.44 -7.14 26.06
N PHE A 147 5.79 -6.42 25.01
CA PHE A 147 5.42 -6.73 23.63
C PHE A 147 6.45 -6.16 22.66
N TYR A 148 6.63 -6.85 21.54
CA TYR A 148 7.51 -6.41 20.46
C TYR A 148 6.72 -5.55 19.46
N CYS A 149 7.20 -4.35 19.16
CA CYS A 149 6.62 -3.47 18.14
C CYS A 149 7.65 -3.20 17.02
N GLY A 150 7.41 -3.74 15.82
CA GLY A 150 8.35 -3.56 14.73
C GLY A 150 7.86 -4.05 13.38
N VAL A 151 8.74 -3.95 12.38
CA VAL A 151 8.40 -4.27 10.98
C VAL A 151 9.02 -5.58 10.50
N ARG A 152 10.00 -6.14 11.21
CA ARG A 152 10.74 -7.34 10.77
C ARG A 152 11.48 -8.01 11.93
N PHE A 153 11.76 -9.31 11.83
CA PHE A 153 12.61 -10.07 12.78
C PHE A 153 14.05 -10.22 12.30
N SER A 154 14.26 -10.09 10.99
CA SER A 154 15.56 -10.08 10.33
C SER A 154 15.43 -9.33 9.02
N ARG A 155 16.50 -9.25 8.21
CA ARG A 155 16.44 -8.64 6.88
C ARG A 155 15.29 -9.19 6.03
N ASP A 156 15.09 -10.51 6.06
CA ASP A 156 14.17 -11.23 5.15
C ASP A 156 12.89 -11.73 5.85
N ARG A 157 12.82 -11.71 7.20
CA ARG A 157 11.61 -12.04 7.97
C ARG A 157 10.76 -10.79 8.22
N LEU A 158 10.02 -10.39 7.19
CA LEU A 158 9.17 -9.20 7.15
C LEU A 158 7.77 -9.47 7.75
N ILE A 159 7.21 -8.51 8.48
CA ILE A 159 5.84 -8.57 9.01
C ILE A 159 4.95 -7.39 8.59
N ARG A 160 5.32 -6.71 7.49
CA ARG A 160 4.59 -5.59 6.88
C ARG A 160 4.42 -5.78 5.37
N GLY A 161 3.41 -5.16 4.77
CA GLY A 161 3.04 -5.30 3.36
C GLY A 161 3.89 -4.45 2.40
N SER A 162 4.47 -3.35 2.89
CA SER A 162 5.25 -2.41 2.11
C SER A 162 6.53 -1.95 2.83
N TYR A 163 7.56 -1.59 2.06
CA TYR A 163 8.79 -0.96 2.55
C TYR A 163 9.31 0.03 1.52
N ALA A 164 10.05 1.03 1.99
CA ALA A 164 10.81 1.92 1.13
C ALA A 164 11.85 1.12 0.31
N MET A 165 12.15 1.61 -0.90
CA MET A 165 13.16 0.97 -1.76
C MET A 165 14.55 0.97 -1.10
N CYS A 166 14.86 2.01 -0.32
CA CYS A 166 16.10 2.05 0.46
C CYS A 166 16.14 0.99 1.58
N ASP A 167 15.02 0.43 2.00
CA ASP A 167 14.93 -0.53 3.10
C ASP A 167 14.68 -1.97 2.65
N ALA A 168 14.88 -2.23 1.35
CA ALA A 168 14.65 -3.51 0.71
C ALA A 168 15.27 -4.69 1.50
N PRO A 169 14.63 -5.88 1.50
CA PRO A 169 13.56 -6.31 0.60
C PRO A 169 12.21 -5.59 0.79
N GLN A 170 11.49 -5.38 -0.32
CA GLN A 170 10.14 -4.82 -0.32
C GLN A 170 9.11 -5.90 0.07
N GLY A 171 7.93 -5.45 0.51
CA GLY A 171 6.90 -6.32 1.08
C GLY A 171 6.02 -7.00 0.03
N HIS A 172 5.10 -7.86 0.51
CA HIS A 172 4.27 -8.69 -0.36
C HIS A 172 3.24 -7.92 -1.19
N VAL A 173 2.84 -6.72 -0.78
CA VAL A 173 1.90 -5.91 -1.59
C VAL A 173 2.62 -5.31 -2.80
N GLN A 174 3.92 -4.98 -2.64
CA GLN A 174 4.77 -4.47 -3.70
C GLN A 174 5.24 -5.58 -4.65
N LEU A 175 5.74 -6.70 -4.13
CA LEU A 175 6.43 -7.74 -4.92
C LEU A 175 5.90 -9.16 -4.73
N GLY A 176 4.92 -9.36 -3.85
CA GLY A 176 4.47 -10.69 -3.43
C GLY A 176 3.59 -11.42 -4.43
N PRO A 177 3.20 -12.66 -4.09
CA PRO A 177 2.35 -13.47 -4.94
C PRO A 177 0.96 -12.84 -5.13
N GLN A 178 0.30 -13.21 -6.22
CA GLN A 178 -1.10 -12.87 -6.44
C GLN A 178 -2.01 -13.64 -5.47
N GLY A 179 -3.24 -13.16 -5.27
CA GLY A 179 -4.25 -13.80 -4.42
C GLY A 179 -4.21 -13.31 -2.97
N THR A 180 -4.80 -14.09 -2.07
CA THR A 180 -5.06 -13.72 -0.66
C THR A 180 -4.43 -14.70 0.33
N LEU A 181 -3.40 -15.45 -0.12
CA LEU A 181 -2.80 -16.50 0.70
C LEU A 181 -1.76 -15.99 1.69
N THR A 182 -1.29 -14.74 1.56
CA THR A 182 -0.22 -14.20 2.40
C THR A 182 -0.67 -13.98 3.84
N ASP A 183 0.12 -14.45 4.79
CA ASP A 183 0.10 -14.10 6.20
C ASP A 183 1.55 -14.04 6.73
N TYR A 184 1.73 -13.73 8.01
CA TYR A 184 3.04 -13.57 8.63
C TYR A 184 3.35 -14.64 9.68
N ASP A 185 2.59 -15.75 9.72
CA ASP A 185 2.77 -16.77 10.77
C ASP A 185 4.17 -17.41 10.68
N GLU A 186 4.66 -17.71 9.48
CA GLU A 186 6.02 -18.25 9.27
C GLU A 186 7.11 -17.21 9.57
N ALA A 187 6.84 -15.92 9.31
CA ALA A 187 7.78 -14.84 9.63
C ALA A 187 7.91 -14.62 11.13
N ILE A 188 6.82 -14.77 11.90
CA ILE A 188 6.79 -14.65 13.35
C ILE A 188 7.34 -15.93 14.00
N TRP A 189 6.81 -17.08 13.61
CA TRP A 189 7.17 -18.40 14.15
C TRP A 189 7.66 -19.32 13.04
N PRO A 190 8.95 -19.26 12.68
CA PRO A 190 9.52 -20.15 11.68
C PRO A 190 9.47 -21.61 12.14
N GLN A 191 9.10 -22.53 11.25
CA GLN A 191 9.19 -23.97 11.53
C GLN A 191 10.68 -24.40 11.48
N GLU A 192 11.13 -25.23 12.42
CA GLU A 192 12.55 -25.59 12.68
C GLU A 192 13.32 -26.27 11.52
N ASP A 193 12.78 -26.35 10.30
CA ASP A 193 13.34 -27.22 9.25
C ASP A 193 13.33 -26.61 7.82
N LYS A 194 13.89 -25.40 7.68
CA LYS A 194 14.38 -24.90 6.37
C LYS A 194 15.85 -24.54 6.50
N GLY A 195 16.69 -25.45 5.99
CA GLY A 195 18.14 -25.40 6.09
C GLY A 195 18.73 -24.05 5.65
N THR A 196 19.64 -23.55 6.51
CA THR A 196 20.74 -22.63 6.21
C THR A 196 20.50 -21.64 5.07
N MET A 197 19.92 -20.49 5.40
CA MET A 197 20.15 -19.28 4.61
C MET A 197 21.55 -18.73 4.90
N GLU A 198 22.19 -18.20 3.86
CA GLU A 198 23.58 -17.73 3.89
C GLU A 198 23.79 -16.69 4.98
N LYS A 199 24.77 -16.93 5.86
CA LYS A 199 25.30 -15.90 6.76
C LYS A 199 25.77 -14.74 5.90
N ALA A 200 25.11 -13.59 5.98
CA ALA A 200 25.64 -12.34 5.48
C ALA A 200 26.91 -12.00 6.28
N SER A 201 28.05 -12.48 5.79
CA SER A 201 29.36 -12.13 6.31
C SER A 201 29.79 -10.82 5.65
N GLY A 202 30.01 -9.81 6.49
CA GLY A 202 30.85 -8.67 6.15
C GLY A 202 30.11 -7.35 6.05
N HIS A 203 30.12 -6.59 7.16
CA HIS A 203 30.44 -5.17 7.17
C HIS A 203 30.94 -4.81 8.57
N ASP A 204 31.67 -3.70 8.66
CA ASP A 204 32.57 -3.23 9.73
C ASP A 204 31.88 -2.87 11.07
N GLY A 205 30.95 -3.72 11.53
CA GLY A 205 30.11 -3.45 12.71
C GLY A 205 29.23 -2.20 12.57
N THR A 206 28.97 -1.73 11.35
CA THR A 206 28.19 -0.51 11.09
C THR A 206 27.19 -0.71 9.94
N ILE A 207 26.02 -0.08 10.05
CA ILE A 207 24.92 -0.13 9.07
C ILE A 207 24.47 1.31 8.77
N GLN A 208 24.18 1.61 7.50
CA GLN A 208 23.51 2.85 7.12
C GLN A 208 22.00 2.68 7.24
N ILE A 209 21.37 3.58 7.98
CA ILE A 209 19.94 3.59 8.26
C ILE A 209 19.32 4.92 7.82
N GLN A 210 18.01 4.92 7.60
CA GLN A 210 17.24 6.15 7.53
C GLN A 210 17.13 6.78 8.92
N TYR A 211 17.28 8.11 8.99
CA TYR A 211 17.07 8.92 10.18
C TYR A 211 16.41 10.23 9.75
N GLY A 212 15.09 10.31 9.87
CA GLY A 212 14.35 11.44 9.32
C GLY A 212 14.30 11.37 7.81
N THR A 213 14.68 12.51 7.23
CA THR A 213 14.88 12.69 5.79
C THR A 213 16.34 12.46 5.38
N GLU A 214 17.20 12.04 6.30
CA GLU A 214 18.65 11.88 6.11
C GLU A 214 19.08 10.42 6.34
N ALA A 215 20.28 10.06 5.89
CA ALA A 215 20.89 8.78 6.20
C ALA A 215 21.97 8.92 7.28
N LYS A 216 22.02 7.97 8.22
CA LYS A 216 23.02 7.95 9.31
C LYS A 216 23.69 6.58 9.39
N THR A 217 24.98 6.55 9.71
CA THR A 217 25.71 5.32 10.02
C THR A 217 25.62 5.05 11.52
N VAL A 218 25.13 3.88 11.91
CA VAL A 218 25.08 3.41 13.29
C VAL A 218 25.95 2.17 13.47
N LYS A 219 26.49 1.97 14.68
CA LYS A 219 27.14 0.70 15.03
C LYS A 219 26.06 -0.35 15.25
N ALA A 220 26.23 -1.52 14.64
CA ALA A 220 25.38 -2.69 14.82
C ALA A 220 26.26 -3.83 15.33
N ASP A 221 25.89 -4.40 16.46
CA ASP A 221 26.50 -5.63 16.94
C ASP A 221 26.18 -6.77 15.95
N ALA A 222 27.05 -7.79 15.92
CA ALA A 222 26.85 -8.95 15.06
C ALA A 222 25.47 -9.59 15.31
N VAL A 223 24.80 -10.05 14.25
CA VAL A 223 23.51 -10.73 14.29
C VAL A 223 23.59 -11.96 15.22
N GLU A 224 23.03 -11.85 16.42
CA GLU A 224 22.87 -12.99 17.33
C GLU A 224 21.73 -13.88 16.86
N GLY A 225 22.03 -14.78 15.91
CA GLY A 225 21.15 -15.87 15.50
C GLY A 225 19.77 -15.47 14.97
N GLU A 226 19.02 -16.46 14.52
CA GLU A 226 17.59 -16.29 14.27
C GLU A 226 16.84 -16.49 15.60
N TRP A 227 16.04 -15.51 16.02
CA TRP A 227 15.25 -15.58 17.25
C TRP A 227 13.75 -15.69 16.96
N VAL A 228 13.01 -16.29 17.90
CA VAL A 228 11.56 -16.42 17.84
C VAL A 228 10.96 -15.57 18.99
N PRO A 229 10.02 -14.65 18.71
CA PRO A 229 9.39 -13.85 19.75
C PRO A 229 8.72 -14.75 20.79
N HIS A 230 8.98 -14.46 22.06
CA HIS A 230 8.34 -15.10 23.21
C HIS A 230 7.30 -14.18 23.89
N ILE A 231 7.10 -12.99 23.33
CA ILE A 231 6.13 -11.96 23.75
C ILE A 231 5.22 -11.61 22.57
N PRO A 232 4.04 -10.99 22.81
CA PRO A 232 3.14 -10.54 21.75
C PRO A 232 3.81 -9.65 20.70
N VAL A 233 3.39 -9.79 19.45
CA VAL A 233 3.95 -9.06 18.30
C VAL A 233 2.93 -8.08 17.75
N VAL A 234 3.31 -6.81 17.68
CA VAL A 234 2.58 -5.74 17.01
C VAL A 234 3.32 -5.36 15.74
N SER A 235 2.66 -5.47 14.59
CA SER A 235 3.24 -5.01 13.33
C SER A 235 3.14 -3.48 13.23
N HIS A 236 4.28 -2.85 13.01
CA HIS A 236 4.43 -1.42 13.10
C HIS A 236 4.25 -0.71 11.75
N GLU A 237 3.57 0.43 11.76
CA GLU A 237 3.42 1.34 10.61
C GLU A 237 3.07 0.62 9.30
N ILE A 238 2.08 -0.27 9.34
CA ILE A 238 1.59 -0.98 8.16
C ILE A 238 0.85 0.02 7.25
N GLY A 239 0.91 -0.20 5.93
CA GLY A 239 0.29 0.70 4.95
C GLY A 239 1.30 1.50 4.13
N GLN A 240 1.17 2.84 4.16
CA GLN A 240 2.05 3.79 3.47
C GLN A 240 1.91 3.82 1.94
N TYR A 241 0.70 3.61 1.46
CA TYR A 241 0.36 3.67 0.04
C TYR A 241 0.02 5.10 -0.37
N GLN A 242 0.90 5.73 -1.13
CA GLN A 242 0.74 7.13 -1.49
C GLN A 242 -0.43 7.35 -2.47
N THR A 243 -1.23 8.37 -2.19
CA THR A 243 -2.28 8.89 -3.08
C THR A 243 -1.82 10.17 -3.79
N TYR A 244 -2.29 10.40 -5.02
CA TYR A 244 -2.04 11.66 -5.73
C TYR A 244 -2.75 12.82 -4.99
N PRO A 245 -2.13 14.01 -4.84
CA PRO A 245 -2.73 15.11 -4.07
C PRO A 245 -4.12 15.54 -4.55
N ASP A 246 -5.05 15.76 -3.60
CA ASP A 246 -6.30 16.49 -3.86
C ASP A 246 -6.09 17.99 -3.63
N PHE A 247 -5.97 18.76 -4.71
CA PHE A 247 -5.73 20.20 -4.61
C PHE A 247 -6.92 21.00 -4.07
N ASN A 248 -8.11 20.41 -3.94
CA ASN A 248 -9.23 21.06 -3.27
C ASN A 248 -8.97 21.24 -1.77
N GLU A 249 -8.10 20.42 -1.17
CA GLU A 249 -7.70 20.52 0.23
C GLU A 249 -7.05 21.87 0.57
N ILE A 250 -6.41 22.54 -0.40
CA ILE A 250 -5.74 23.85 -0.21
C ILE A 250 -6.70 24.87 0.46
N ALA A 251 -7.97 24.87 0.07
CA ALA A 251 -8.97 25.80 0.61
C ALA A 251 -9.31 25.55 2.09
N LYS A 252 -9.03 24.35 2.62
CA LYS A 252 -9.28 23.98 4.02
C LYS A 252 -8.26 24.58 4.98
N TYR A 253 -7.07 24.97 4.51
CA TYR A 253 -5.98 25.56 5.31
C TYR A 253 -6.23 27.04 5.68
N THR A 254 -7.31 27.26 6.43
CA THR A 254 -7.76 28.57 6.90
C THR A 254 -7.01 29.03 8.17
N GLY A 255 -6.39 28.09 8.89
CA GLY A 255 -5.61 28.31 10.11
C GLY A 255 -4.20 28.88 9.91
N PRO A 256 -3.31 28.73 10.92
CA PRO A 256 -1.94 29.25 10.87
C PRO A 256 -1.04 28.44 9.93
N LEU A 257 -1.30 27.14 9.71
CA LEU A 257 -0.57 26.34 8.74
C LEU A 257 -1.13 26.59 7.32
N LYS A 258 -0.24 26.63 6.33
CA LYS A 258 -0.57 26.86 4.91
C LYS A 258 -0.07 25.71 4.06
N ALA A 259 -0.89 25.24 3.13
CA ALA A 259 -0.57 24.14 2.21
C ALA A 259 0.36 24.56 1.05
N ARG A 260 1.51 25.19 1.39
CA ARG A 260 2.48 25.68 0.40
C ARG A 260 3.04 24.56 -0.48
N ASN A 261 3.18 23.37 0.08
CA ASN A 261 3.51 22.15 -0.67
C ASN A 261 2.48 21.85 -1.77
N PHE A 262 1.18 21.84 -1.45
CA PHE A 262 0.12 21.57 -2.43
C PHE A 262 0.04 22.67 -3.50
N GLU A 263 0.26 23.94 -3.13
CA GLU A 263 0.37 25.04 -4.10
C GLU A 263 1.48 24.80 -5.12
N VAL A 264 2.66 24.36 -4.66
CA VAL A 264 3.81 24.02 -5.52
C VAL A 264 3.51 22.79 -6.39
N PHE A 265 2.91 21.74 -5.81
CA PHE A 265 2.55 20.53 -6.55
C PHE A 265 1.54 20.83 -7.65
N LYS A 266 0.53 21.65 -7.35
CA LYS A 266 -0.47 22.11 -8.32
C LYS A 266 0.18 22.92 -9.43
N GLN A 267 1.02 23.90 -9.09
CA GLN A 267 1.73 24.71 -10.08
C GLN A 267 2.57 23.85 -11.02
N ARG A 268 3.32 22.86 -10.50
CA ARG A 268 4.11 21.93 -11.33
C ARG A 268 3.24 21.12 -12.29
N LEU A 269 2.05 20.70 -11.86
CA LEU A 269 1.12 19.98 -12.72
C LEU A 269 0.54 20.88 -13.83
N GLU A 270 0.22 22.12 -13.49
CA GLU A 270 -0.22 23.16 -14.44
C GLU A 270 0.86 23.47 -15.48
N GLU A 271 2.12 23.60 -15.06
CA GLU A 271 3.28 23.79 -15.95
C GLU A 271 3.48 22.64 -16.95
N LYS A 272 3.04 21.43 -16.58
CA LYS A 272 3.02 20.24 -17.46
C LYS A 272 1.75 20.15 -18.32
N GLY A 273 0.76 21.01 -18.11
CA GLY A 273 -0.51 21.01 -18.84
C GLY A 273 -1.41 19.80 -18.52
N LEU A 274 -1.29 19.25 -17.31
CA LEU A 274 -1.99 18.05 -16.85
C LEU A 274 -2.99 18.34 -15.72
N ASP A 275 -3.25 19.61 -15.42
CA ASP A 275 -4.15 20.10 -14.36
C ASP A 275 -5.58 19.54 -14.46
N HIS A 276 -6.09 19.33 -15.67
CA HIS A 276 -7.41 18.71 -15.90
C HIS A 276 -7.51 17.24 -15.47
N LEU A 277 -6.38 16.60 -15.18
CA LEU A 277 -6.33 15.21 -14.72
C LEU A 277 -6.20 15.09 -13.20
N ALA A 278 -5.99 16.18 -12.46
CA ALA A 278 -5.71 16.13 -11.03
C ALA A 278 -6.73 15.30 -10.22
N GLU A 279 -8.04 15.58 -10.40
CA GLU A 279 -9.11 14.83 -9.73
C GLU A 279 -9.14 13.35 -10.16
N LYS A 280 -8.91 13.08 -11.45
CA LYS A 280 -8.85 11.70 -11.97
C LYS A 280 -7.63 10.95 -11.42
N TYR A 281 -6.48 11.60 -11.28
CA TYR A 281 -5.28 11.02 -10.68
C TYR A 281 -5.50 10.72 -9.21
N HIS A 282 -6.08 11.65 -8.44
CA HIS A 282 -6.44 11.44 -7.05
C HIS A 282 -7.36 10.22 -6.89
N ALA A 283 -8.45 10.18 -7.66
CA ALA A 283 -9.39 9.07 -7.62
C ALA A 283 -8.75 7.74 -8.03
N ALA A 284 -8.00 7.70 -9.14
CA ALA A 284 -7.45 6.45 -9.66
C ALA A 284 -6.32 5.89 -8.79
N SER A 285 -5.36 6.72 -8.38
CA SER A 285 -4.29 6.32 -7.45
C SER A 285 -4.85 5.94 -6.08
N GLY A 286 -5.83 6.70 -5.59
CA GLY A 286 -6.48 6.44 -4.31
C GLY A 286 -7.25 5.12 -4.27
N ARG A 287 -7.90 4.70 -5.37
CA ARG A 287 -8.55 3.39 -5.45
C ARG A 287 -7.54 2.24 -5.34
N LEU A 288 -6.40 2.34 -6.03
CA LEU A 288 -5.34 1.35 -5.92
C LEU A 288 -4.71 1.34 -4.51
N ALA A 289 -4.50 2.50 -3.90
CA ALA A 289 -4.01 2.59 -2.52
C ALA A 289 -4.95 1.90 -1.52
N VAL A 290 -6.27 2.09 -1.65
CA VAL A 290 -7.27 1.37 -0.82
C VAL A 290 -7.20 -0.14 -1.03
N ASP A 291 -7.03 -0.61 -2.27
CA ASP A 291 -6.89 -2.05 -2.54
C ASP A 291 -5.59 -2.62 -1.95
N SER A 292 -4.51 -1.84 -1.95
CA SER A 292 -3.26 -2.19 -1.27
C SER A 292 -3.43 -2.27 0.26
N TYR A 293 -4.13 -1.31 0.87
CA TYR A 293 -4.48 -1.35 2.30
C TYR A 293 -5.34 -2.57 2.63
N LYS A 294 -6.31 -2.90 1.77
CA LYS A 294 -7.16 -4.09 1.95
C LYS A 294 -6.32 -5.36 2.00
N GLU A 295 -5.40 -5.56 1.06
CA GLU A 295 -4.55 -6.75 1.06
C GLU A 295 -3.65 -6.84 2.30
N GLU A 296 -3.00 -5.73 2.68
CA GLU A 296 -2.11 -5.69 3.84
C GLU A 296 -2.85 -5.94 5.16
N LEU A 297 -4.01 -5.31 5.35
CA LEU A 297 -4.83 -5.49 6.54
C LEU A 297 -5.40 -6.91 6.61
N GLU A 298 -5.87 -7.46 5.49
CA GLU A 298 -6.29 -8.86 5.46
C GLU A 298 -5.13 -9.81 5.78
N ALA A 299 -3.91 -9.55 5.32
CA ALA A 299 -2.73 -10.35 5.69
C ALA A 299 -2.47 -10.30 7.21
N ALA A 300 -2.59 -9.13 7.83
CA ALA A 300 -2.50 -8.97 9.28
C ALA A 300 -3.61 -9.76 10.01
N PHE A 301 -4.87 -9.66 9.56
CA PHE A 301 -5.99 -10.41 10.13
C PHE A 301 -5.93 -11.93 9.88
N ARG A 302 -5.28 -12.36 8.78
CA ARG A 302 -5.02 -13.77 8.49
C ARG A 302 -3.96 -14.38 9.40
N THR A 303 -3.05 -13.55 9.90
CA THR A 303 -1.93 -13.96 10.76
C THR A 303 -2.42 -14.30 12.16
N ARG A 304 -2.23 -15.55 12.58
CA ARG A 304 -2.69 -16.04 13.88
C ARG A 304 -1.77 -15.60 15.01
N GLN A 305 -0.48 -15.49 14.73
CA GLN A 305 0.55 -15.13 15.71
C GLN A 305 0.71 -13.61 15.93
N LEU A 306 -0.06 -12.79 15.21
CA LEU A 306 -0.02 -11.34 15.35
C LEU A 306 -1.02 -10.87 16.41
N ALA A 307 -0.54 -10.10 17.39
CA ALA A 307 -1.37 -9.55 18.47
C ALA A 307 -2.10 -8.28 18.04
N GLY A 308 -1.52 -7.50 17.13
CA GLY A 308 -2.12 -6.28 16.60
C GLY A 308 -1.25 -5.61 15.55
N PHE A 309 -1.70 -4.45 15.07
CA PHE A 309 -0.96 -3.62 14.12
C PHE A 309 -1.22 -2.14 14.38
N GLN A 310 -0.31 -1.30 13.89
CA GLN A 310 -0.43 0.15 13.89
C GLN A 310 -0.35 0.64 12.44
N LEU A 311 -1.34 1.42 11.99
CA LEU A 311 -1.33 2.02 10.65
C LEU A 311 -0.38 3.22 10.61
N LEU A 312 0.24 3.46 9.45
CA LEU A 312 0.82 4.77 9.12
C LEU A 312 0.20 5.29 7.82
N ASP A 313 -0.80 6.15 7.89
CA ASP A 313 -1.69 6.39 9.04
C ASP A 313 -3.13 6.34 8.49
N LEU A 314 -4.15 6.38 9.34
CA LEU A 314 -5.54 6.50 8.88
C LEU A 314 -5.79 7.87 8.21
N GLN A 315 -5.11 8.92 8.71
CA GLN A 315 -5.13 10.28 8.20
C GLN A 315 -3.82 10.66 7.50
N ASP A 316 -3.88 11.64 6.61
CA ASP A 316 -2.66 12.22 6.05
C ASP A 316 -1.85 12.98 7.10
N PHE A 317 -0.52 12.93 6.94
CA PHE A 317 0.40 13.69 7.76
C PHE A 317 1.09 14.76 6.92
N SER A 318 0.83 16.03 7.26
CA SER A 318 1.38 17.18 6.54
C SER A 318 2.86 17.46 6.83
N GLY A 319 3.49 16.72 7.77
CA GLY A 319 4.92 16.77 8.05
C GLY A 319 5.76 15.87 7.15
N GLN A 320 7.06 15.72 7.45
CA GLN A 320 8.01 14.76 6.85
C GLN A 320 7.75 14.43 5.35
N GLY A 321 8.10 15.36 4.46
CA GLY A 321 7.98 15.17 3.01
C GLY A 321 6.56 15.31 2.43
N THR A 322 5.51 15.43 3.26
CA THR A 322 4.08 15.29 2.91
C THR A 322 3.70 13.82 2.72
N ALA A 323 3.08 13.21 3.72
CA ALA A 323 2.61 11.83 3.69
C ALA A 323 1.13 11.79 3.29
N LEU A 324 0.86 11.48 2.02
CA LEU A 324 -0.50 11.36 1.47
C LEU A 324 -1.00 9.92 1.48
N VAL A 325 -0.81 9.25 2.62
CA VAL A 325 -1.01 7.81 2.79
C VAL A 325 -2.37 7.47 3.43
N GLY A 326 -3.00 8.43 4.10
CA GLY A 326 -4.28 8.21 4.77
C GLY A 326 -5.43 8.01 3.81
N VAL A 327 -6.47 7.30 4.28
CA VAL A 327 -7.79 7.31 3.63
C VAL A 327 -8.63 8.52 4.04
N LEU A 328 -8.21 9.19 5.11
CA LEU A 328 -8.67 10.51 5.54
C LEU A 328 -7.60 11.55 5.19
N ASP A 329 -8.02 12.79 4.95
CA ASP A 329 -7.11 13.91 4.77
C ASP A 329 -6.54 14.42 6.12
N ALA A 330 -5.72 15.46 6.08
CA ALA A 330 -5.09 16.04 7.28
C ALA A 330 -6.09 16.68 8.28
N PHE A 331 -7.38 16.73 7.95
CA PHE A 331 -8.47 17.28 8.76
C PHE A 331 -9.40 16.19 9.29
N MET A 332 -9.03 14.90 9.16
CA MET A 332 -9.87 13.73 9.48
C MET A 332 -11.14 13.64 8.62
N GLU A 333 -11.14 14.22 7.43
CA GLU A 333 -12.26 14.14 6.49
C GLU A 333 -12.02 13.07 5.43
N SER A 334 -13.09 12.41 4.97
CA SER A 334 -12.98 11.39 3.95
C SER A 334 -12.48 11.97 2.62
N LYS A 335 -11.50 11.30 2.01
CA LYS A 335 -11.06 11.57 0.64
C LYS A 335 -12.04 11.09 -0.44
N GLY A 336 -13.17 10.49 -0.05
CA GLY A 336 -14.15 9.92 -0.98
C GLY A 336 -13.69 8.61 -1.67
N LEU A 337 -12.58 8.03 -1.21
CA LEU A 337 -11.99 6.82 -1.80
C LEU A 337 -12.65 5.53 -1.27
N VAL A 338 -13.06 5.52 0.00
CA VAL A 338 -13.69 4.40 0.70
C VAL A 338 -14.56 4.89 1.85
N SER A 339 -15.72 4.26 2.06
CA SER A 339 -16.59 4.57 3.19
C SER A 339 -16.14 3.82 4.45
N PRO A 340 -16.47 4.30 5.67
CA PRO A 340 -16.16 3.58 6.90
C PRO A 340 -16.75 2.15 6.91
N GLU A 341 -17.96 1.97 6.38
CA GLU A 341 -18.62 0.65 6.33
C GLU A 341 -17.90 -0.33 5.41
N GLU A 342 -17.34 0.14 4.30
CA GLU A 342 -16.58 -0.71 3.38
C GLU A 342 -15.18 -1.02 3.93
N TRP A 343 -14.52 -0.03 4.52
CA TRP A 343 -13.22 -0.21 5.20
C TRP A 343 -13.31 -1.25 6.31
N ARG A 344 -14.38 -1.21 7.11
CA ARG A 344 -14.62 -2.18 8.18
C ARG A 344 -14.79 -3.62 7.71
N THR A 345 -14.97 -3.89 6.42
CA THR A 345 -14.97 -5.26 5.88
C THR A 345 -13.57 -5.91 5.88
N PHE A 346 -12.50 -5.12 6.03
CA PHE A 346 -11.11 -5.60 6.18
C PHE A 346 -10.39 -5.03 7.42
N CYS A 347 -11.00 -4.12 8.17
CA CYS A 347 -10.45 -3.57 9.40
C CYS A 347 -11.54 -3.37 10.45
N SER A 348 -11.86 -4.40 11.23
CA SER A 348 -12.83 -4.32 12.32
C SER A 348 -12.61 -5.43 13.35
N ASP A 349 -13.47 -5.46 14.37
CA ASP A 349 -13.50 -6.49 15.41
C ASP A 349 -14.02 -7.86 14.90
N ALA A 350 -14.54 -7.92 13.68
CA ALA A 350 -14.90 -9.14 13.00
C ALA A 350 -14.63 -9.03 11.49
N VAL A 351 -13.66 -9.79 10.99
CA VAL A 351 -13.21 -9.73 9.59
C VAL A 351 -13.35 -11.09 8.93
N LEU A 352 -14.22 -11.16 7.91
CA LEU A 352 -14.44 -12.34 7.09
C LEU A 352 -13.44 -12.37 5.94
N LEU A 353 -12.76 -13.50 5.80
CA LEU A 353 -11.61 -13.68 4.93
C LEU A 353 -11.85 -14.88 4.01
N ALA A 354 -11.49 -14.73 2.73
CA ALA A 354 -11.37 -15.85 1.81
C ALA A 354 -9.92 -16.00 1.38
N ARG A 355 -9.36 -17.20 1.53
CA ARG A 355 -8.00 -17.53 1.14
C ARG A 355 -8.00 -18.31 -0.16
N PHE A 356 -7.54 -17.69 -1.24
CA PHE A 356 -7.47 -18.27 -2.58
C PHE A 356 -6.21 -17.80 -3.32
N ALA A 357 -5.77 -18.58 -4.30
CA ALA A 357 -4.43 -18.45 -4.88
C ALA A 357 -4.26 -17.33 -5.91
N LYS A 358 -5.33 -16.85 -6.57
CA LYS A 358 -5.23 -15.86 -7.65
C LYS A 358 -6.58 -15.21 -7.95
N TYR A 359 -6.57 -14.12 -8.69
CA TYR A 359 -7.78 -13.38 -9.08
C TYR A 359 -8.24 -13.65 -10.53
N ASN A 360 -7.33 -14.14 -11.39
CA ASN A 360 -7.55 -14.37 -12.82
C ASN A 360 -7.73 -15.87 -13.11
N TYR A 361 -8.88 -16.25 -13.66
CA TYR A 361 -9.26 -17.65 -13.91
C TYR A 361 -9.71 -17.88 -15.34
N LYS A 362 -9.41 -19.06 -15.87
CA LYS A 362 -9.96 -19.52 -17.13
C LYS A 362 -11.41 -20.00 -16.94
N ALA A 363 -12.23 -19.90 -17.99
CA ALA A 363 -13.52 -20.57 -18.04
C ALA A 363 -13.38 -22.06 -17.67
N LYS A 364 -14.32 -22.57 -16.87
CA LYS A 364 -14.35 -23.94 -16.31
C LYS A 364 -13.20 -24.31 -15.38
N GLU A 365 -12.26 -23.42 -15.09
CA GLU A 365 -11.21 -23.67 -14.10
C GLU A 365 -11.82 -23.87 -12.70
N SER A 366 -11.21 -24.74 -11.88
CA SER A 366 -11.64 -24.92 -10.49
C SER A 366 -11.27 -23.68 -9.68
N PHE A 367 -12.25 -23.13 -8.96
CA PHE A 367 -12.04 -22.16 -7.91
C PHE A 367 -12.11 -22.85 -6.56
N GLU A 368 -11.15 -22.56 -5.69
CA GLU A 368 -11.09 -23.08 -4.33
C GLU A 368 -10.71 -21.95 -3.37
N ALA A 369 -11.47 -21.80 -2.28
CA ALA A 369 -11.14 -20.87 -1.23
C ALA A 369 -11.46 -21.44 0.16
N SER A 370 -10.53 -21.25 1.10
CA SER A 370 -10.79 -21.48 2.53
C SER A 370 -11.41 -20.22 3.12
N ILE A 371 -12.56 -20.34 3.77
CA ILE A 371 -13.27 -19.23 4.40
C ILE A 371 -12.98 -19.21 5.89
N GLN A 372 -12.60 -18.05 6.38
CA GLN A 372 -12.14 -17.84 7.74
C GLN A 372 -12.72 -16.56 8.31
N LEU A 373 -12.85 -16.50 9.62
CA LEU A 373 -13.34 -15.34 10.34
C LEU A 373 -12.38 -15.05 11.50
N ARG A 374 -11.77 -13.86 11.50
CA ARG A 374 -11.23 -13.29 12.72
C ARG A 374 -12.40 -12.69 13.50
N TYR A 375 -12.64 -13.13 14.72
CA TYR A 375 -13.79 -12.69 15.53
C TYR A 375 -13.36 -12.30 16.94
N LEU A 376 -13.35 -11.01 17.22
CA LEU A 376 -12.88 -10.40 18.46
C LEU A 376 -14.01 -9.69 19.23
N ARG A 377 -15.27 -9.85 18.79
CA ARG A 377 -16.44 -9.30 19.49
C ARG A 377 -16.70 -10.08 20.78
N PRO A 378 -17.17 -9.40 21.85
CA PRO A 378 -17.42 -10.05 23.13
C PRO A 378 -18.59 -11.05 23.09
N GLU A 379 -19.57 -10.84 22.21
CA GLU A 379 -20.73 -11.74 22.09
C GLU A 379 -20.37 -13.01 21.29
N PRO A 380 -20.53 -14.22 21.83
CA PRO A 380 -20.26 -15.45 21.10
C PRO A 380 -21.16 -15.63 19.87
N LEU A 381 -20.59 -16.11 18.77
CA LEU A 381 -21.31 -16.41 17.54
C LEU A 381 -21.65 -17.92 17.45
N ALA A 382 -22.65 -18.35 18.24
CA ALA A 382 -23.07 -19.75 18.31
C ALA A 382 -23.94 -20.15 17.10
N GLY A 383 -23.44 -21.09 16.27
CA GLY A 383 -24.23 -21.71 15.19
C GLY A 383 -24.70 -20.73 14.12
N PHE A 384 -23.76 -20.13 13.39
CA PHE A 384 -24.05 -19.17 12.33
C PHE A 384 -24.03 -19.79 10.94
N LYS A 385 -24.70 -19.10 10.01
CA LYS A 385 -24.78 -19.48 8.61
C LYS A 385 -23.94 -18.52 7.76
N LEU A 386 -22.95 -19.06 7.06
CA LEU A 386 -22.28 -18.38 5.96
C LEU A 386 -23.14 -18.53 4.70
N GLU A 387 -23.42 -17.41 4.05
CA GLU A 387 -24.03 -17.33 2.73
C GLU A 387 -22.99 -16.80 1.75
N TRP A 388 -22.83 -17.48 0.61
CA TRP A 388 -21.96 -17.02 -0.45
C TRP A 388 -22.65 -17.03 -1.80
N LYS A 389 -22.28 -16.07 -2.65
CA LYS A 389 -22.71 -16.03 -4.05
C LYS A 389 -21.59 -15.51 -4.94
N LEU A 390 -21.51 -16.08 -6.13
CA LEU A 390 -20.75 -15.54 -7.25
C LEU A 390 -21.74 -14.85 -8.19
N ALA A 391 -21.50 -13.58 -8.51
CA ALA A 391 -22.39 -12.82 -9.39
C ALA A 391 -21.62 -12.04 -10.46
N ALA A 392 -22.16 -12.02 -11.68
CA ALA A 392 -21.76 -11.06 -12.72
C ALA A 392 -22.82 -9.95 -12.74
N ARG A 393 -22.48 -8.76 -12.24
CA ARG A 393 -23.46 -7.68 -12.00
C ARG A 393 -24.61 -8.21 -11.11
N GLU A 394 -25.85 -8.09 -11.56
CA GLU A 394 -27.04 -8.59 -10.86
C GLU A 394 -27.34 -10.08 -11.11
N VAL A 395 -26.59 -10.74 -12.01
CA VAL A 395 -26.85 -12.14 -12.37
C VAL A 395 -26.06 -13.06 -11.45
N GLN A 396 -26.77 -13.85 -10.65
CA GLN A 396 -26.17 -14.90 -9.84
C GLN A 396 -25.73 -16.08 -10.73
N LEU A 397 -24.45 -16.46 -10.59
CA LEU A 397 -23.81 -17.53 -11.37
C LEU A 397 -23.65 -18.80 -10.54
N ALA A 398 -23.32 -18.64 -9.26
CA ALA A 398 -23.25 -19.73 -8.29
C ALA A 398 -23.60 -19.20 -6.90
N SER A 399 -24.03 -20.08 -6.02
CA SER A 399 -24.29 -19.76 -4.62
C SER A 399 -24.20 -21.00 -3.77
N GLY A 400 -24.00 -20.80 -2.48
CA GLY A 400 -24.08 -21.86 -1.51
C GLY A 400 -24.15 -21.32 -0.10
N GLU A 401 -24.29 -22.25 0.82
CA GLU A 401 -24.44 -21.97 2.23
C GLU A 401 -23.60 -22.96 3.01
N ALA A 402 -22.99 -22.50 4.09
CA ALA A 402 -22.31 -23.36 5.05
C ALA A 402 -22.78 -23.00 6.45
N ILE A 403 -22.88 -24.01 7.31
CA ILE A 403 -23.16 -23.81 8.73
C ILE A 403 -21.84 -24.04 9.47
N ALA A 404 -21.47 -23.08 10.31
CA ALA A 404 -20.31 -23.16 11.17
C ALA A 404 -20.67 -22.69 12.58
N THR A 405 -19.83 -23.05 13.54
CA THR A 405 -19.96 -22.61 14.93
C THR A 405 -18.65 -21.96 15.36
N ALA A 406 -18.70 -20.75 15.88
CA ALA A 406 -17.58 -20.20 16.64
C ALA A 406 -17.79 -20.57 18.11
N ASN A 407 -16.87 -21.34 18.69
CA ASN A 407 -16.87 -21.54 20.13
C ASN A 407 -16.40 -20.24 20.82
N ALA A 408 -16.91 -19.97 22.02
CA ALA A 408 -16.52 -18.83 22.84
C ALA A 408 -15.08 -19.01 23.37
N SER A 409 -14.08 -18.76 22.52
CA SER A 409 -12.66 -18.52 22.87
C SER A 409 -11.72 -18.41 21.63
N GLY A 410 -12.21 -18.31 20.40
CA GLY A 410 -11.34 -18.34 19.21
C GLY A 410 -11.21 -16.99 18.54
N ASP A 411 -10.06 -16.32 18.68
CA ASP A 411 -9.68 -15.15 17.87
C ASP A 411 -9.82 -15.42 16.36
N TYR A 412 -9.79 -16.70 15.97
CA TYR A 412 -9.80 -17.19 14.62
C TYR A 412 -10.73 -18.41 14.46
N VAL A 413 -11.56 -18.40 13.43
CA VAL A 413 -12.53 -19.47 13.12
C VAL A 413 -12.37 -19.91 11.67
N ASP A 414 -12.02 -21.18 11.47
CA ASP A 414 -12.07 -21.82 10.16
C ASP A 414 -13.53 -22.23 9.86
N ILE A 415 -14.18 -21.58 8.90
CA ILE A 415 -15.61 -21.78 8.57
C ILE A 415 -15.80 -22.98 7.64
N GLY A 416 -14.88 -23.18 6.70
CA GLY A 416 -14.92 -24.28 5.74
C GLY A 416 -14.30 -23.90 4.40
N GLN A 417 -14.51 -24.75 3.39
CA GLN A 417 -14.03 -24.53 2.03
C GLN A 417 -15.20 -24.31 1.08
N ILE A 418 -15.03 -23.40 0.13
CA ILE A 418 -15.89 -23.28 -1.05
C ILE A 418 -15.13 -23.76 -2.28
N SER A 419 -15.80 -24.55 -3.10
CA SER A 419 -15.26 -25.02 -4.37
C SER A 419 -16.35 -25.06 -5.43
N PHE A 420 -16.04 -24.54 -6.61
CA PHE A 420 -16.91 -24.59 -7.78
C PHE A 420 -16.08 -24.43 -9.06
N SER A 421 -16.66 -24.82 -10.20
CA SER A 421 -16.05 -24.55 -11.51
C SER A 421 -16.49 -23.17 -11.99
N MET A 422 -15.53 -22.38 -12.48
CA MET A 422 -15.83 -21.07 -13.08
C MET A 422 -16.79 -21.24 -14.26
N PRO A 423 -17.81 -20.37 -14.40
CA PRO A 423 -18.74 -20.46 -15.51
C PRO A 423 -18.05 -20.32 -16.87
N GLU A 424 -18.67 -20.88 -17.89
CA GLU A 424 -18.28 -20.64 -19.28
C GLU A 424 -18.57 -19.18 -19.65
N VAL A 425 -17.61 -18.52 -20.33
CA VAL A 425 -17.76 -17.13 -20.76
C VAL A 425 -17.27 -16.96 -22.20
N GLN A 426 -17.96 -16.12 -22.97
CA GLN A 426 -17.58 -15.81 -24.35
C GLN A 426 -16.59 -14.64 -24.43
N THR A 427 -16.58 -13.78 -23.41
CA THR A 427 -15.70 -12.61 -23.29
C THR A 427 -15.18 -12.54 -21.86
N MET A 428 -14.07 -11.82 -21.66
CA MET A 428 -13.60 -11.49 -20.32
C MET A 428 -14.73 -10.93 -19.47
N THR A 429 -14.95 -11.53 -18.30
CA THR A 429 -16.08 -11.22 -17.42
C THR A 429 -15.60 -11.01 -16.00
N LYS A 430 -15.86 -9.81 -15.46
CA LYS A 430 -15.71 -9.50 -14.04
C LYS A 430 -16.87 -10.13 -13.26
N VAL A 431 -16.55 -10.86 -12.20
CA VAL A 431 -17.50 -11.46 -11.26
C VAL A 431 -17.13 -11.07 -9.83
N SER A 432 -18.12 -11.02 -8.95
CA SER A 432 -17.94 -10.71 -7.53
C SER A 432 -18.27 -11.94 -6.70
N LEU A 433 -17.30 -12.42 -5.93
CA LEU A 433 -17.49 -13.41 -4.87
C LEU A 433 -17.90 -12.67 -3.60
N GLN A 434 -19.16 -12.83 -3.21
CA GLN A 434 -19.75 -12.17 -2.05
C GLN A 434 -19.96 -13.19 -0.94
N LEU A 435 -19.52 -12.85 0.26
CA LEU A 435 -19.61 -13.66 1.46
C LEU A 435 -20.35 -12.85 2.54
N ARG A 436 -21.21 -13.51 3.31
CA ARG A 436 -21.93 -12.88 4.41
C ARG A 436 -22.21 -13.87 5.51
N ILE A 437 -22.11 -13.42 6.77
CA ILE A 437 -22.68 -14.14 7.90
C ILE A 437 -24.14 -13.67 8.08
N ALA A 438 -25.09 -14.59 7.96
CA ALA A 438 -26.50 -14.27 8.03
C ALA A 438 -26.88 -13.65 9.38
N GLY A 439 -27.69 -12.58 9.34
CA GLY A 439 -28.13 -11.88 10.56
C GLY A 439 -27.11 -10.91 11.16
N THR A 440 -25.92 -10.75 10.56
CA THR A 440 -24.90 -9.79 11.00
C THR A 440 -24.55 -8.77 9.92
N ASP A 441 -23.70 -7.81 10.28
CA ASP A 441 -23.03 -6.83 9.42
C ASP A 441 -21.77 -7.38 8.74
N ILE A 442 -21.31 -8.57 9.13
CA ILE A 442 -20.06 -9.18 8.67
C ILE A 442 -20.23 -9.68 7.24
N ARG A 443 -19.50 -9.06 6.32
CA ARG A 443 -19.53 -9.38 4.90
C ARG A 443 -18.17 -9.18 4.24
N LYS A 444 -18.01 -9.76 3.06
CA LYS A 444 -16.82 -9.59 2.23
C LYS A 444 -17.17 -9.68 0.75
N SER A 445 -16.44 -8.94 -0.08
CA SER A 445 -16.48 -9.07 -1.53
C SER A 445 -15.07 -9.14 -2.11
N TYR A 446 -14.87 -10.03 -3.07
CA TYR A 446 -13.68 -10.11 -3.91
C TYR A 446 -14.10 -10.05 -5.37
N ASP A 447 -13.45 -9.17 -6.14
CA ASP A 447 -13.60 -9.16 -7.59
C ASP A 447 -12.68 -10.22 -8.19
N LEU A 448 -13.21 -11.06 -9.06
CA LEU A 448 -12.50 -12.10 -9.80
C LEU A 448 -12.76 -11.89 -11.30
N TRP A 449 -11.86 -12.40 -12.15
CA TRP A 449 -11.95 -12.25 -13.60
C TRP A 449 -11.90 -13.61 -14.28
N ILE A 450 -12.85 -13.83 -15.17
CA ILE A 450 -12.97 -15.06 -15.95
C ILE A 450 -12.65 -14.77 -17.41
N TYR A 451 -11.76 -15.57 -17.99
CA TYR A 451 -11.30 -15.46 -19.37
C TYR A 451 -11.78 -16.64 -20.22
N PRO A 452 -12.18 -16.43 -21.49
CA PRO A 452 -12.51 -17.52 -22.40
C PRO A 452 -11.35 -18.51 -22.56
N ASP A 453 -11.67 -19.80 -22.70
CA ASP A 453 -10.66 -20.82 -22.95
C ASP A 453 -10.09 -20.71 -24.38
N GLY A 454 -8.79 -20.95 -24.55
CA GLY A 454 -8.14 -21.00 -25.86
C GLY A 454 -8.08 -19.68 -26.63
N MET A 455 -8.25 -18.53 -25.97
CA MET A 455 -8.13 -17.24 -26.64
C MET A 455 -6.66 -16.95 -27.00
N GLU A 456 -6.45 -16.71 -28.29
CA GLU A 456 -5.17 -16.28 -28.87
C GLU A 456 -5.32 -14.89 -29.49
N ALA A 457 -4.25 -14.12 -29.42
CA ALA A 457 -4.19 -12.78 -29.99
C ALA A 457 -3.87 -12.88 -31.49
N ASP A 458 -4.89 -12.73 -32.35
CA ASP A 458 -4.71 -12.74 -33.81
C ASP A 458 -4.02 -11.46 -34.27
N LYS A 459 -2.88 -11.63 -34.95
CA LYS A 459 -2.03 -10.55 -35.49
C LYS A 459 -2.18 -10.42 -37.00
N SER A 460 -2.99 -11.27 -37.62
CA SER A 460 -3.09 -11.40 -39.08
C SER A 460 -3.54 -10.09 -39.72
N GLY A 461 -2.82 -9.63 -40.73
CA GLY A 461 -3.15 -8.40 -41.46
C GLY A 461 -2.76 -7.10 -40.75
N LEU A 462 -2.10 -7.15 -39.59
CA LEU A 462 -1.58 -5.96 -38.92
C LEU A 462 -0.16 -5.64 -39.36
N ASN A 463 0.11 -4.34 -39.59
CA ASN A 463 1.48 -3.84 -39.73
C ASN A 463 2.09 -3.64 -38.34
N LEU A 464 2.56 -4.74 -37.73
CA LEU A 464 3.11 -4.78 -36.38
C LEU A 464 4.64 -4.68 -36.38
N PHE A 465 5.17 -3.76 -35.58
CA PHE A 465 6.62 -3.55 -35.42
C PHE A 465 7.04 -3.48 -33.95
N ASN A 466 8.29 -3.84 -33.68
CA ASN A 466 8.88 -3.75 -32.34
C ASN A 466 9.64 -2.42 -32.10
N GLY A 467 9.42 -1.43 -32.96
CA GLY A 467 10.08 -0.13 -32.95
C GLY A 467 9.77 0.65 -34.22
N LEU A 468 10.13 1.93 -34.26
CA LEU A 468 9.90 2.77 -35.44
C LEU A 468 11.01 2.55 -36.49
N THR A 469 10.81 1.57 -37.36
CA THR A 469 11.69 1.30 -38.50
C THR A 469 11.39 2.23 -39.69
N ASP A 470 12.30 2.29 -40.67
CA ASP A 470 12.04 3.02 -41.92
C ASP A 470 10.85 2.43 -42.70
N GLU A 471 10.60 1.13 -42.57
CA GLU A 471 9.42 0.48 -43.13
C GLU A 471 8.13 0.96 -42.46
N ALA A 472 8.09 1.00 -41.12
CA ALA A 472 6.95 1.51 -40.37
C ALA A 472 6.65 2.98 -40.72
N ALA A 473 7.70 3.81 -40.84
CA ALA A 473 7.57 5.19 -41.27
C ALA A 473 6.99 5.32 -42.68
N ALA A 474 7.47 4.53 -43.64
CA ALA A 474 6.98 4.54 -45.02
C ALA A 474 5.51 4.08 -45.13
N LEU A 475 5.05 3.18 -44.26
CA LEU A 475 3.64 2.77 -44.19
C LEU A 475 2.76 3.90 -43.65
N LEU A 476 3.20 4.59 -42.59
CA LEU A 476 2.49 5.75 -42.03
C LEU A 476 2.34 6.87 -43.07
N GLU A 477 3.40 7.17 -43.85
CA GLU A 477 3.34 8.16 -44.93
C GLU A 477 2.32 7.81 -46.02
N LYS A 478 2.10 6.51 -46.28
CA LYS A 478 1.11 6.01 -47.25
C LYS A 478 -0.33 6.04 -46.75
N GLY A 479 -0.56 6.38 -45.48
CA GLY A 479 -1.90 6.38 -44.88
C GLY A 479 -2.30 5.06 -44.23
N GLU A 480 -1.38 4.12 -44.07
CA GLU A 480 -1.67 2.81 -43.49
C GLU A 480 -1.83 2.87 -41.96
N ARG A 481 -2.46 1.82 -41.41
CA ARG A 481 -2.54 1.56 -39.96
C ARG A 481 -1.29 0.82 -39.51
N VAL A 482 -0.62 1.30 -38.47
CA VAL A 482 0.61 0.71 -37.91
C VAL A 482 0.46 0.53 -36.41
N VAL A 483 0.93 -0.61 -35.90
CA VAL A 483 1.03 -0.89 -34.46
C VAL A 483 2.51 -1.00 -34.11
N ILE A 484 2.97 -0.23 -33.13
CA ILE A 484 4.33 -0.33 -32.60
C ILE A 484 4.27 -0.81 -31.15
N MET A 485 4.87 -1.96 -30.89
CA MET A 485 5.06 -2.51 -29.55
C MET A 485 6.56 -2.54 -29.24
N PRO A 486 7.15 -1.41 -28.80
CA PRO A 486 8.59 -1.34 -28.59
C PRO A 486 9.03 -2.33 -27.52
N ASN A 487 10.24 -2.87 -27.65
CA ASN A 487 10.85 -3.64 -26.56
C ASN A 487 11.07 -2.69 -25.37
N PRO A 488 10.40 -2.87 -24.22
CA PRO A 488 10.49 -1.91 -23.13
C PRO A 488 11.92 -1.72 -22.61
N LYS A 489 12.75 -2.77 -22.66
CA LYS A 489 14.17 -2.70 -22.25
C LYS A 489 15.03 -1.79 -23.12
N GLN A 490 14.57 -1.43 -24.31
CA GLN A 490 15.30 -0.59 -25.26
C GLN A 490 14.86 0.88 -25.21
N LEU A 491 13.74 1.21 -24.55
CA LEU A 491 13.25 2.59 -24.47
C LEU A 491 14.16 3.43 -23.57
N GLU A 492 14.80 4.47 -24.09
CA GLU A 492 15.63 5.35 -23.26
C GLU A 492 14.77 6.37 -22.51
N ASN A 493 13.74 6.90 -23.16
CA ASN A 493 12.87 7.97 -22.64
C ASN A 493 11.56 7.41 -22.03
N ALA A 494 11.69 6.52 -21.04
CA ALA A 494 10.57 5.85 -20.40
C ALA A 494 10.79 5.58 -18.91
N ILE A 495 9.71 5.43 -18.16
CA ILE A 495 9.70 5.02 -16.75
C ILE A 495 9.27 3.56 -16.65
N ASP A 496 9.89 2.81 -15.74
CA ASP A 496 9.54 1.40 -15.51
C ASP A 496 8.09 1.24 -15.06
N GLY A 497 7.42 0.19 -15.54
CA GLY A 497 6.09 -0.17 -15.10
C GLY A 497 6.14 -0.87 -13.75
N THR A 498 5.26 -0.48 -12.84
CA THR A 498 5.00 -1.20 -11.58
C THR A 498 3.51 -1.08 -11.25
N TYR A 499 2.95 -2.12 -10.64
CA TYR A 499 1.54 -2.17 -10.29
C TYR A 499 1.22 -1.39 -9.01
N CYS A 500 2.06 -1.48 -7.98
CA CYS A 500 1.79 -0.86 -6.67
C CYS A 500 1.96 0.66 -6.75
N VAL A 501 1.24 1.40 -5.91
CA VAL A 501 1.52 2.84 -5.73
C VAL A 501 2.85 3.05 -5.00
N ASP A 502 3.42 4.24 -5.18
CA ASP A 502 4.64 4.66 -4.51
C ASP A 502 4.52 4.60 -2.97
N PHE A 503 5.66 4.37 -2.33
CA PHE A 503 5.75 4.28 -0.87
C PHE A 503 5.87 5.69 -0.27
N TRP A 504 4.84 6.09 0.48
CA TRP A 504 4.77 7.32 1.31
C TRP A 504 4.98 8.64 0.56
N CYS A 505 6.19 8.92 0.09
CA CYS A 505 6.58 10.18 -0.54
C CYS A 505 7.82 10.02 -1.43
N TYR A 506 7.58 9.97 -2.74
CA TYR A 506 8.62 9.86 -3.76
C TYR A 506 9.87 10.76 -3.55
N PRO A 507 9.77 12.10 -3.47
CA PRO A 507 10.96 12.96 -3.42
C PRO A 507 11.82 12.70 -2.18
N MET A 508 11.20 12.34 -1.06
CA MET A 508 11.90 12.02 0.18
C MET A 508 12.67 10.70 0.02
N PHE A 509 11.99 9.62 -0.37
CA PHE A 509 12.61 8.30 -0.47
C PHE A 509 13.58 8.17 -1.65
N ARG A 510 13.40 8.97 -2.73
CA ARG A 510 14.42 9.15 -3.77
C ARG A 510 15.71 9.71 -3.17
N SER A 511 15.61 10.83 -2.44
CA SER A 511 16.77 11.49 -1.83
C SER A 511 17.50 10.58 -0.84
N ILE A 512 16.75 9.80 -0.04
CA ILE A 512 17.32 8.84 0.90
C ILE A 512 18.05 7.72 0.14
N SER A 513 17.40 7.10 -0.86
CA SER A 513 18.05 6.08 -1.70
C SER A 513 19.35 6.58 -2.33
N GLU A 514 19.35 7.79 -2.90
CA GLU A 514 20.54 8.41 -3.49
C GLU A 514 21.66 8.59 -2.45
N SER A 515 21.32 9.09 -1.25
CA SER A 515 22.29 9.32 -0.18
C SER A 515 22.94 8.02 0.34
N MET A 516 22.20 6.91 0.28
CA MET A 516 22.67 5.58 0.68
C MET A 516 23.28 4.78 -0.48
N ASN A 517 23.37 5.35 -1.69
CA ASN A 517 23.79 4.65 -2.91
C ASN A 517 22.98 3.37 -3.17
N LYS A 518 21.67 3.44 -2.96
CA LYS A 518 20.68 2.37 -3.19
C LYS A 518 19.80 2.69 -4.41
N PRO A 519 19.13 1.69 -5.00
CA PRO A 519 18.19 1.93 -6.10
C PRO A 519 17.11 2.95 -5.73
N VAL A 520 16.81 3.84 -6.67
CA VAL A 520 15.74 4.84 -6.54
C VAL A 520 14.38 4.17 -6.79
N PRO A 521 13.34 4.49 -6.01
CA PRO A 521 11.99 3.98 -6.28
C PRO A 521 11.50 4.40 -7.67
N VAL A 522 10.63 3.60 -8.29
CA VAL A 522 10.03 3.95 -9.58
C VAL A 522 9.16 5.21 -9.45
N GLY A 523 8.34 5.30 -8.39
CA GLY A 523 7.59 6.50 -8.05
C GLY A 523 6.31 6.73 -8.83
N THR A 524 5.72 5.70 -9.42
CA THR A 524 4.43 5.77 -10.11
C THR A 524 3.29 5.38 -9.15
N MET A 525 2.06 5.80 -9.46
CA MET A 525 0.88 5.63 -8.58
C MET A 525 -0.28 4.94 -9.31
N GLY A 526 0.03 3.89 -10.07
CA GLY A 526 -0.95 3.11 -10.82
C GLY A 526 -1.31 3.71 -12.18
N LEU A 527 -2.46 3.29 -12.72
CA LEU A 527 -2.94 3.62 -14.05
C LEU A 527 -4.17 4.53 -14.01
N LEU A 528 -4.23 5.46 -14.96
CA LEU A 528 -5.44 6.16 -15.39
C LEU A 528 -5.84 5.63 -16.77
N ILE A 529 -7.03 5.05 -16.86
CA ILE A 529 -7.50 4.33 -18.04
C ILE A 529 -8.77 4.98 -18.59
N GLU A 530 -8.77 5.27 -19.90
CA GLU A 530 -9.95 5.74 -20.61
C GLU A 530 -10.88 4.55 -20.92
N LYS A 531 -11.55 4.04 -19.88
CA LYS A 531 -12.26 2.74 -19.90
C LYS A 531 -13.34 2.57 -20.98
N GLU A 532 -13.89 3.67 -21.49
CA GLU A 532 -14.90 3.67 -22.56
C GLU A 532 -14.28 3.62 -23.97
N HIS A 533 -12.94 3.63 -24.08
CA HIS A 533 -12.25 3.56 -25.35
C HIS A 533 -12.54 2.22 -26.06
N PRO A 534 -12.75 2.19 -27.39
CA PRO A 534 -13.08 0.96 -28.13
C PRO A 534 -12.07 -0.18 -27.97
N LEU A 535 -10.82 0.15 -27.62
CA LEU A 535 -9.78 -0.82 -27.26
C LEU A 535 -10.22 -1.78 -26.16
N PHE A 536 -11.10 -1.36 -25.23
CA PHE A 536 -11.53 -2.16 -24.08
C PHE A 536 -12.82 -2.98 -24.32
N LYS A 537 -13.35 -3.01 -25.54
CA LYS A 537 -14.55 -3.81 -25.88
C LYS A 537 -14.42 -5.28 -25.50
N LEU A 538 -13.21 -5.86 -25.65
CA LEU A 538 -12.91 -7.26 -25.30
C LEU A 538 -12.02 -7.37 -24.05
N PHE A 539 -11.71 -6.26 -23.39
CA PHE A 539 -10.99 -6.22 -22.12
C PHE A 539 -11.68 -5.21 -21.18
N PRO A 540 -12.85 -5.55 -20.63
CA PRO A 540 -13.58 -4.64 -19.74
C PRO A 540 -12.71 -4.25 -18.54
N THR A 541 -12.59 -2.95 -18.31
CA THR A 541 -11.69 -2.36 -17.32
C THR A 541 -12.38 -1.27 -16.51
N GLU A 542 -11.78 -0.90 -15.39
CA GLU A 542 -12.11 0.32 -14.66
C GLU A 542 -11.19 1.47 -15.07
N MET A 543 -11.46 2.67 -14.55
CA MET A 543 -10.62 3.87 -14.77
C MET A 543 -9.25 3.77 -14.08
N HIS A 544 -9.09 2.84 -13.14
CA HIS A 544 -7.90 2.67 -12.29
C HIS A 544 -7.30 1.28 -12.45
N SER A 545 -6.10 1.07 -11.90
CA SER A 545 -5.47 -0.24 -11.82
C SER A 545 -6.35 -1.25 -11.10
N THR A 546 -6.63 -2.37 -11.74
CA THR A 546 -7.27 -3.57 -11.17
C THR A 546 -6.39 -4.78 -11.43
N GLU A 547 -6.63 -5.92 -10.79
CA GLU A 547 -5.74 -7.09 -10.93
C GLU A 547 -5.41 -7.56 -12.35
N PRO A 548 -6.32 -7.51 -13.35
CA PRO A 548 -5.96 -7.81 -14.74
C PRO A 548 -4.80 -6.96 -15.29
N TRP A 549 -4.53 -5.79 -14.70
CA TRP A 549 -3.43 -4.91 -15.10
C TRP A 549 -2.11 -5.23 -14.41
N ARG A 550 -2.08 -6.03 -13.34
CA ARG A 550 -0.84 -6.26 -12.56
C ARG A 550 0.31 -6.74 -13.43
N GLN A 551 0.16 -7.91 -14.06
CA GLN A 551 1.22 -8.48 -14.88
C GLN A 551 1.48 -7.68 -16.16
N ILE A 552 0.46 -6.99 -16.69
CA ILE A 552 0.61 -6.10 -17.84
C ILE A 552 1.50 -4.90 -17.49
N ALA A 553 1.25 -4.26 -16.33
CA ALA A 553 2.03 -3.13 -15.84
C ALA A 553 3.48 -3.55 -15.52
N GLU A 554 3.67 -4.67 -14.81
CA GLU A 554 5.01 -5.21 -14.49
C GLU A 554 5.81 -5.62 -15.74
N SER A 555 5.12 -5.93 -16.85
CA SER A 555 5.73 -6.26 -18.15
C SER A 555 5.90 -5.04 -19.07
N SER A 556 5.78 -3.81 -18.54
CA SER A 556 5.72 -2.59 -19.34
C SER A 556 6.76 -1.55 -18.96
N ARG A 557 6.88 -0.54 -19.81
CA ARG A 557 7.39 0.78 -19.46
C ARG A 557 6.44 1.84 -20.00
N SER A 558 6.51 3.04 -19.46
CA SER A 558 5.67 4.15 -19.90
C SER A 558 6.50 5.24 -20.54
N ILE A 559 6.18 5.57 -21.79
CA ILE A 559 6.93 6.53 -22.59
C ILE A 559 6.63 7.94 -22.08
N ILE A 560 7.66 8.76 -21.90
CA ILE A 560 7.52 10.15 -21.45
C ILE A 560 7.04 11.00 -22.62
N LEU A 561 5.77 11.41 -22.60
CA LEU A 561 5.11 12.22 -23.63
C LEU A 561 5.11 13.72 -23.31
N ASP A 562 6.05 14.17 -22.49
CA ASP A 562 6.16 15.58 -22.10
C ASP A 562 6.31 16.51 -23.32
N GLY A 563 5.64 17.65 -23.26
CA GLY A 563 5.64 18.65 -24.35
C GLY A 563 4.86 18.23 -25.60
N THR A 564 4.16 17.09 -25.59
CA THR A 564 3.19 16.74 -26.64
C THR A 564 1.90 17.53 -26.48
N ASP A 565 1.14 17.67 -27.58
CA ASP A 565 -0.15 18.35 -27.57
C ASP A 565 -1.10 17.72 -26.52
N ARG A 566 -1.90 18.56 -25.85
CA ARG A 566 -2.91 18.13 -24.88
C ARG A 566 -3.94 17.18 -25.50
N ALA A 567 -4.20 17.26 -26.80
CA ALA A 567 -5.07 16.35 -27.52
C ALA A 567 -4.54 14.91 -27.55
N LEU A 568 -3.22 14.70 -27.46
CA LEU A 568 -2.62 13.36 -27.39
C LEU A 568 -2.78 12.78 -25.97
N GLN A 569 -3.98 12.38 -25.59
CA GLN A 569 -4.21 11.71 -24.31
C GLN A 569 -3.90 10.21 -24.45
N PRO A 570 -3.11 9.60 -23.55
CA PRO A 570 -2.94 8.17 -23.54
C PRO A 570 -4.27 7.46 -23.25
N ILE A 571 -4.48 6.32 -23.90
CA ILE A 571 -5.62 5.42 -23.63
C ILE A 571 -5.41 4.71 -22.29
N VAL A 572 -4.15 4.33 -22.02
CA VAL A 572 -3.69 3.88 -20.71
C VAL A 572 -2.49 4.74 -20.33
N GLN A 573 -2.69 5.56 -19.32
CA GLN A 573 -1.70 6.47 -18.77
C GLN A 573 -1.21 5.94 -17.43
N THR A 574 0.10 5.87 -17.24
CA THR A 574 0.66 5.64 -15.90
C THR A 574 0.67 6.97 -15.14
N ILE A 575 0.21 6.96 -13.89
CA ILE A 575 0.18 8.15 -13.04
C ILE A 575 1.58 8.33 -12.45
N ASP A 576 2.22 9.46 -12.76
CA ASP A 576 3.53 9.81 -12.21
C ASP A 576 3.39 10.53 -10.85
N ASN A 577 4.48 10.62 -10.08
CA ASN A 577 4.50 11.40 -8.84
C ASN A 577 4.44 12.92 -9.06
N PHE A 578 4.06 13.62 -7.99
CA PHE A 578 3.91 15.07 -7.97
C PHE A 578 5.24 15.86 -8.07
N GLU A 579 6.41 15.21 -7.96
CA GLU A 579 7.71 15.86 -8.17
C GLU A 579 7.99 15.99 -9.68
N ARG A 580 7.84 14.89 -10.42
CA ARG A 580 8.16 14.81 -11.86
C ARG A 580 7.01 15.24 -12.76
N ASN A 581 5.79 14.78 -12.46
CA ASN A 581 4.56 14.98 -13.25
C ASN A 581 4.74 14.69 -14.75
N HIS A 582 5.45 13.61 -15.11
CA HIS A 582 5.54 13.21 -16.51
C HIS A 582 4.18 12.77 -17.05
N LYS A 583 3.92 13.08 -18.32
CA LYS A 583 2.80 12.52 -19.07
C LYS A 583 3.21 11.13 -19.58
N LEU A 584 2.96 10.09 -18.80
CA LEU A 584 3.46 8.73 -19.06
C LEU A 584 2.48 7.88 -19.88
N GLY A 585 2.75 7.72 -21.18
CA GLY A 585 1.93 6.90 -22.07
C GLY A 585 2.36 5.43 -22.11
N MET A 586 1.57 4.53 -21.52
CA MET A 586 1.75 3.08 -21.71
C MET A 586 1.10 2.62 -23.02
N VAL A 587 -0.11 3.13 -23.30
CA VAL A 587 -0.84 2.92 -24.56
C VAL A 587 -1.39 4.25 -25.06
N PHE A 588 -1.08 4.62 -26.29
CA PHE A 588 -1.60 5.84 -26.92
C PHE A 588 -1.70 5.69 -28.43
N GLU A 589 -2.52 6.54 -29.05
CA GLU A 589 -2.69 6.56 -30.50
C GLU A 589 -2.59 7.96 -31.08
N CYS A 590 -2.11 8.07 -32.31
CA CYS A 590 -2.01 9.32 -33.02
C CYS A 590 -2.00 9.13 -34.54
N LYS A 591 -2.24 10.22 -35.27
CA LYS A 591 -1.94 10.32 -36.69
C LYS A 591 -0.49 10.71 -36.90
N VAL A 592 0.15 10.12 -37.89
CA VAL A 592 1.49 10.48 -38.35
C VAL A 592 1.44 10.64 -39.86
N GLY A 593 1.48 11.89 -40.34
CA GLY A 593 1.16 12.18 -41.74
C GLY A 593 -0.28 11.78 -42.07
N ALA A 594 -0.46 10.93 -43.08
CA ALA A 594 -1.76 10.38 -43.45
C ALA A 594 -2.14 9.12 -42.65
N GLY A 595 -1.17 8.48 -41.99
CA GLY A 595 -1.31 7.18 -41.34
C GLY A 595 -1.83 7.25 -39.91
N SER A 596 -2.26 6.09 -39.40
CA SER A 596 -2.73 5.92 -38.02
C SER A 596 -1.79 5.01 -37.25
N LEU A 597 -1.34 5.47 -36.09
CA LEU A 597 -0.38 4.78 -35.24
C LEU A 597 -0.98 4.45 -33.88
N LEU A 598 -0.84 3.19 -33.46
CA LEU A 598 -1.07 2.74 -32.09
C LEU A 598 0.26 2.32 -31.48
N VAL A 599 0.61 2.87 -30.33
CA VAL A 599 1.81 2.50 -29.56
C VAL A 599 1.38 1.81 -28.28
N CYS A 600 2.01 0.67 -27.96
CA CYS A 600 1.82 -0.06 -26.71
C CYS A 600 3.16 -0.52 -26.15
N ALA A 601 3.64 0.16 -25.11
CA ALA A 601 4.94 -0.08 -24.49
C ALA A 601 4.93 -1.25 -23.47
N VAL A 602 4.27 -2.34 -23.86
CA VAL A 602 4.18 -3.59 -23.11
C VAL A 602 4.99 -4.66 -23.84
N ASP A 603 5.78 -5.45 -23.11
CA ASP A 603 6.43 -6.64 -23.66
C ASP A 603 5.37 -7.70 -23.96
N ALA A 604 4.94 -7.79 -25.23
CA ALA A 604 3.93 -8.74 -25.66
C ALA A 604 4.32 -10.21 -25.42
N GLY A 605 5.62 -10.51 -25.39
CA GLY A 605 6.13 -11.86 -25.13
C GLY A 605 5.98 -12.27 -23.67
N GLN A 606 6.22 -11.34 -22.75
CA GLN A 606 6.00 -11.55 -21.31
C GLN A 606 4.50 -11.51 -20.97
N ALA A 607 3.78 -10.47 -21.41
CA ALA A 607 2.34 -10.35 -21.16
C ALA A 607 1.55 -11.53 -21.73
N GLY A 608 1.95 -12.06 -22.90
CA GLY A 608 1.30 -13.23 -23.51
C GLY A 608 1.40 -14.54 -22.69
N GLN A 609 2.20 -14.58 -21.63
CA GLN A 609 2.32 -15.75 -20.75
C GLN A 609 1.12 -15.87 -19.78
N THR A 610 0.43 -14.76 -19.50
CA THR A 610 -0.70 -14.74 -18.56
C THR A 610 -2.07 -14.66 -19.26
N LEU A 611 -3.16 -14.96 -18.54
CA LEU A 611 -4.52 -14.95 -19.12
C LEU A 611 -4.94 -13.54 -19.50
N GLU A 612 -4.76 -12.62 -18.54
CA GLU A 612 -5.07 -11.21 -18.65
C GLU A 612 -4.24 -10.53 -19.73
N GLY A 613 -2.94 -10.83 -19.84
CA GLY A 613 -2.10 -10.26 -20.88
C GLY A 613 -2.46 -10.76 -22.28
N ARG A 614 -2.78 -12.05 -22.46
CA ARG A 614 -3.33 -12.54 -23.75
C ARG A 614 -4.62 -11.83 -24.13
N GLN A 615 -5.51 -11.58 -23.17
CA GLN A 615 -6.82 -10.97 -23.44
C GLN A 615 -6.66 -9.51 -23.81
N PHE A 616 -5.77 -8.80 -23.12
CA PHE A 616 -5.40 -7.43 -23.45
C PHE A 616 -4.81 -7.33 -24.85
N LEU A 617 -3.84 -8.19 -25.20
CA LEU A 617 -3.24 -8.22 -26.53
C LEU A 617 -4.28 -8.54 -27.62
N HIS A 618 -5.20 -9.47 -27.36
CA HIS A 618 -6.30 -9.77 -28.27
C HIS A 618 -7.19 -8.55 -28.49
N SER A 619 -7.60 -7.86 -27.42
CA SER A 619 -8.42 -6.64 -27.50
C SER A 619 -7.69 -5.52 -28.25
N LEU A 620 -6.39 -5.35 -27.99
CA LEU A 620 -5.52 -4.36 -28.64
C LEU A 620 -5.39 -4.61 -30.16
N TYR A 621 -5.12 -5.84 -30.58
CA TYR A 621 -4.99 -6.20 -32.00
C TYR A 621 -6.32 -6.13 -32.75
N GLN A 622 -7.42 -6.59 -32.13
CA GLN A 622 -8.76 -6.45 -32.71
C GLN A 622 -9.12 -4.98 -32.92
N TYR A 623 -8.84 -4.12 -31.94
CA TYR A 623 -9.04 -2.68 -32.08
C TYR A 623 -8.22 -2.10 -33.25
N ALA A 624 -6.92 -2.39 -33.29
CA ALA A 624 -6.02 -1.87 -34.33
C ALA A 624 -6.41 -2.29 -35.76
N GLY A 625 -7.03 -3.47 -35.92
CA GLY A 625 -7.55 -3.94 -37.20
C GLY A 625 -8.93 -3.38 -37.56
N SER A 626 -9.67 -2.85 -36.60
CA SER A 626 -11.07 -2.45 -36.76
C SER A 626 -11.25 -1.07 -37.39
N ASP A 627 -12.46 -0.79 -37.86
CA ASP A 627 -12.85 0.55 -38.29
C ASP A 627 -12.95 1.55 -37.14
N ASP A 628 -12.95 1.12 -35.88
CA ASP A 628 -12.95 2.03 -34.73
C ASP A 628 -11.59 2.68 -34.51
N PHE A 629 -10.51 2.16 -35.09
CA PHE A 629 -9.18 2.75 -34.99
C PHE A 629 -9.08 4.04 -35.83
N LYS A 630 -9.42 5.16 -35.18
CA LYS A 630 -9.49 6.50 -35.76
C LYS A 630 -8.85 7.53 -34.81
N PRO A 631 -7.51 7.56 -34.69
CA PRO A 631 -6.83 8.51 -33.81
C PRO A 631 -7.18 9.94 -34.19
N GLN A 632 -7.35 10.80 -33.18
CA GLN A 632 -7.70 12.22 -33.39
C GLN A 632 -6.48 13.15 -33.23
N ALA A 633 -5.60 12.84 -32.30
CA ALA A 633 -4.37 13.60 -32.09
C ALA A 633 -3.36 13.33 -33.21
N SER A 634 -2.55 14.32 -33.57
CA SER A 634 -1.49 14.20 -34.57
C SER A 634 -0.12 14.35 -33.91
N LEU A 635 0.87 13.65 -34.44
CA LEU A 635 2.26 13.75 -34.00
C LEU A 635 3.20 13.72 -35.21
N GLU A 636 4.16 14.65 -35.23
CA GLU A 636 5.20 14.69 -36.27
C GLU A 636 6.12 13.47 -36.18
N LEU A 637 6.51 12.92 -37.33
CA LEU A 637 7.37 11.73 -37.40
C LEU A 637 8.73 11.94 -36.70
N SER A 638 9.28 13.17 -36.77
CA SER A 638 10.53 13.53 -36.08
C SER A 638 10.40 13.45 -34.57
N LYS A 639 9.26 13.90 -34.01
CA LYS A 639 8.99 13.81 -32.57
C LYS A 639 8.72 12.37 -32.16
N LEU A 640 8.03 11.59 -32.98
CA LEU A 640 7.84 10.16 -32.73
C LEU A 640 9.19 9.41 -32.66
N ARG A 641 10.13 9.73 -33.56
CA ARG A 641 11.50 9.20 -33.54
C ARG A 641 12.31 9.60 -32.29
N GLU A 642 11.94 10.66 -31.61
CA GLU A 642 12.55 11.08 -30.34
C GLU A 642 11.95 10.32 -29.17
N LEU A 643 10.62 10.14 -29.17
CA LEU A 643 9.90 9.46 -28.10
C LEU A 643 10.17 7.95 -28.06
N LEU A 644 10.35 7.31 -29.22
CA LEU A 644 10.55 5.86 -29.35
C LEU A 644 12.02 5.45 -29.45
N ARG A 645 12.95 6.29 -28.98
CA ARG A 645 14.39 5.98 -28.99
C ARG A 645 14.74 4.85 -28.05
#